data_AF-A0A6A4IG09-F1
#
_entry.id   AF-A0A6A4IG09-F1
#
_cell.length_a   1.000
_cell.length_b   1.000
_cell.length_c   1.000
_cell.angle_alpha   90.00
_cell.angle_beta   90.00
_cell.angle_gamma   90.00
#
_symmetry.space_group_name_H-M   'P 1'
#
loop_
_entity.id
_entity.type
_entity.pdbx_description
1 polymer ?
#
loop_
_entity_poly.entity_id
_entity_poly.type
_entity_poly.pdbx_seq_one_letter_code
_entity_poly.pdbx_strand_id
1 'polypeptide(L)'
;MPKEARSSAALLASKYVESLSFALGAGNAFEAESRVPGSEEYMETVMSMAIDKYIELCAEEQPSGKEEKVDPRLQRIIENIFARFGIALESRRLDIISKIYEQTQDISILSYAMEAVIDSGFSLSFRDVVLPLAHALTRLLVTLGDPSLTVPLLVSLVPKEKLLAYQFAFDLVEGGARDYLDLVRTQLPVGDDDTKGVFDKIRSILTGQESVKLYLEFLKRNNHVDTLILKHTKDSLEPRSSIYHTALTLQNAFMHSGTTSDLFLRENLEWLGLASNWSKFSATAGLGVIHKGYYEQGMTILGPYLPQNGHESTIPGAAYSEGGALYALGLINAGCGTEVSGYLREALRTAQGEVVQHGAALGLGIAAMGSKNLETFEDLKNILFMDSAVAGEASGYAMGLIMLGTAAEEPVREMLSYARETQHEKIIRGLAIGIAFVFYGRQEEANATVKELLAETDPILRYGGVYTLALAYAGTSNNDAVRQLLHIAVSDVSDDVRRAAVTSLAFLLFKNPSQVPRIVQLLSESYNPHVRCGATLALGIACAGTGMQDAIEILEPMTKDSVDFVRQGAFIALGMILLEQSEASSPSLASTRSLYSKIVSDKHEDPMAKFGAALGQGLIDAGGRNVTINLQSRAGSRNTNAIVGMVMFCQFWYWYPLAHCACLAFEPTGIIGLDGDLKVPKFELTSNAKPSLFAYPPATPPPKKEAVAKVATAVLSTTAKVKAREKKKAAAEGDAMDTDEKADVKTEGDGDIEMKTEEGSKAAKSAKKSEPSFETLPNLSRVTPAQLAYISFPSEGKYQPVRAVTAKPVSTRAGKTVRQIEEKVAGGGAEFIEFETVIQPPPAEVDPTANGDAPHSVESGSHIALDEDAPEADSPTAFEYPFDNDS
;
A
#
# COMPACT_ATOMS: atom_id res chain seq x y z
N MET A 1 -55.67 -27.65 33.53
CA MET A 1 -54.73 -26.82 34.32
C MET A 1 -55.21 -25.38 34.33
N PRO A 2 -55.26 -24.70 35.49
CA PRO A 2 -55.30 -23.23 35.55
C PRO A 2 -54.14 -22.60 34.76
N LYS A 3 -54.27 -21.32 34.36
CA LYS A 3 -53.19 -20.61 33.62
C LYS A 3 -51.88 -20.60 34.42
N GLU A 4 -51.95 -20.22 35.69
CA GLU A 4 -50.80 -20.15 36.60
C GLU A 4 -50.11 -21.50 36.78
N ALA A 5 -50.89 -22.56 37.01
CA ALA A 5 -50.36 -23.92 37.09
C ALA A 5 -49.70 -24.40 35.77
N ARG A 6 -50.15 -23.87 34.61
CA ARG A 6 -49.52 -24.16 33.32
C ARG A 6 -48.22 -23.38 33.14
N SER A 7 -48.15 -22.10 33.53
CA SER A 7 -46.92 -21.32 33.48
C SER A 7 -45.86 -21.84 34.46
N SER A 8 -46.23 -22.23 35.68
CA SER A 8 -45.30 -22.81 36.65
C SER A 8 -44.83 -24.21 36.27
N ALA A 9 -45.69 -25.03 35.63
CA ALA A 9 -45.26 -26.31 35.05
C ALA A 9 -44.31 -26.12 33.86
N ALA A 10 -44.53 -25.09 33.03
CA ALA A 10 -43.62 -24.72 31.95
C ALA A 10 -42.27 -24.22 32.49
N LEU A 11 -42.26 -23.36 33.52
CA LEU A 11 -41.07 -22.88 34.22
C LEU A 11 -40.25 -24.02 34.86
N LEU A 12 -40.90 -25.11 35.28
CA LEU A 12 -40.22 -26.30 35.77
C LEU A 12 -39.65 -27.15 34.61
N ALA A 13 -40.43 -27.32 33.52
CA ALA A 13 -39.99 -28.06 32.34
C ALA A 13 -38.79 -27.41 31.65
N SER A 14 -38.77 -26.07 31.56
CA SER A 14 -37.70 -25.27 30.95
C SER A 14 -36.35 -25.34 31.68
N LYS A 15 -36.28 -26.05 32.82
CA LYS A 15 -35.05 -26.35 33.57
C LYS A 15 -34.49 -27.75 33.29
N TYR A 16 -35.17 -28.55 32.47
CA TYR A 16 -34.78 -29.94 32.18
C TYR A 16 -34.85 -30.35 30.69
N VAL A 17 -35.83 -29.86 29.91
CA VAL A 17 -36.03 -30.25 28.50
C VAL A 17 -36.56 -29.05 27.70
N GLU A 18 -36.08 -28.86 26.46
CA GLU A 18 -36.43 -27.75 25.55
C GLU A 18 -36.62 -26.39 26.24
N SER A 19 -35.57 -25.92 26.93
CA SER A 19 -35.57 -24.71 27.75
C SER A 19 -36.36 -23.54 27.15
N LEU A 20 -36.10 -23.19 25.88
CA LEU A 20 -36.72 -22.06 25.21
C LEU A 20 -38.23 -22.23 24.96
N SER A 21 -38.69 -23.39 24.47
CA SER A 21 -40.11 -23.58 24.08
C SER A 21 -41.02 -23.51 25.31
N PHE A 22 -40.55 -24.05 26.44
CA PHE A 22 -41.25 -23.98 27.72
C PHE A 22 -41.08 -22.61 28.43
N ALA A 23 -39.95 -21.91 28.29
CA ALA A 23 -39.80 -20.54 28.82
C ALA A 23 -40.75 -19.55 28.12
N LEU A 24 -40.86 -19.62 26.79
CA LEU A 24 -41.86 -18.89 25.99
C LEU A 24 -43.32 -19.28 26.36
N GLY A 25 -43.51 -20.45 26.98
CA GLY A 25 -44.76 -20.90 27.59
C GLY A 25 -45.01 -20.39 29.02
N ALA A 26 -43.97 -19.96 29.75
CA ALA A 26 -44.05 -19.48 31.14
C ALA A 26 -44.36 -17.98 31.24
N GLY A 27 -43.85 -17.16 30.31
CA GLY A 27 -44.17 -15.73 30.21
C GLY A 27 -43.91 -14.95 31.50
N ASN A 28 -44.94 -14.31 32.07
CA ASN A 28 -44.86 -13.54 33.32
C ASN A 28 -44.23 -14.32 34.51
N ALA A 29 -44.29 -15.66 34.51
CA ALA A 29 -43.64 -16.47 35.55
C ALA A 29 -42.10 -16.49 35.42
N PHE A 30 -41.58 -16.39 34.18
CA PHE A 30 -40.15 -16.25 33.90
C PHE A 30 -39.66 -14.84 34.25
N GLU A 31 -40.42 -13.80 33.87
CA GLU A 31 -40.14 -12.41 34.28
C GLU A 31 -40.15 -12.23 35.82
N ALA A 32 -41.00 -12.97 36.54
CA ALA A 32 -41.04 -12.94 38.00
C ALA A 32 -39.81 -13.61 38.65
N GLU A 33 -39.23 -14.63 38.00
CA GLU A 33 -38.05 -15.33 38.51
C GLU A 33 -36.80 -14.43 38.48
N SER A 34 -36.77 -13.41 37.61
CA SER A 34 -35.71 -12.38 37.57
C SER A 34 -35.44 -11.62 38.88
N ARG A 35 -36.35 -11.72 39.85
CA ARG A 35 -36.27 -11.06 41.15
C ARG A 35 -35.81 -12.00 42.27
N VAL A 36 -35.43 -13.23 41.93
CA VAL A 36 -34.99 -14.28 42.85
C VAL A 36 -33.46 -14.39 42.79
N PRO A 37 -32.72 -14.03 43.87
CA PRO A 37 -31.27 -14.15 43.91
C PRO A 37 -30.81 -15.59 43.64
N GLY A 38 -29.85 -15.75 42.71
CA GLY A 38 -29.35 -17.07 42.27
C GLY A 38 -30.09 -17.70 41.10
N SER A 39 -31.05 -17.00 40.47
CA SER A 39 -31.66 -17.41 39.18
C SER A 39 -30.98 -16.78 37.95
N GLU A 40 -30.04 -15.85 38.16
CA GLU A 40 -29.47 -14.99 37.14
C GLU A 40 -28.75 -15.79 36.03
N GLU A 41 -27.92 -16.77 36.39
CA GLU A 41 -27.22 -17.67 35.43
C GLU A 41 -28.22 -18.49 34.57
N TYR A 42 -29.33 -18.92 35.16
CA TYR A 42 -30.38 -19.65 34.43
C TYR A 42 -31.09 -18.75 33.43
N MET A 43 -31.43 -17.52 33.83
CA MET A 43 -32.00 -16.55 32.91
C MET A 43 -31.02 -16.19 31.79
N GLU A 44 -29.74 -15.90 32.11
CA GLU A 44 -28.74 -15.56 31.10
C GLU A 44 -28.58 -16.69 30.08
N THR A 45 -28.55 -17.94 30.52
CA THR A 45 -28.52 -19.12 29.64
C THR A 45 -29.76 -19.17 28.71
N VAL A 46 -30.97 -19.01 29.26
CA VAL A 46 -32.22 -19.04 28.46
C VAL A 46 -32.35 -17.84 27.53
N MET A 47 -31.86 -16.67 27.94
CA MET A 47 -31.90 -15.42 27.16
C MET A 47 -30.89 -15.45 26.02
N SER A 48 -29.68 -15.99 26.21
CA SER A 48 -28.74 -16.27 25.12
C SER A 48 -29.35 -17.24 24.11
N MET A 49 -29.90 -18.37 24.57
CA MET A 49 -30.61 -19.31 23.68
C MET A 49 -31.83 -18.70 22.95
N ALA A 50 -32.45 -17.65 23.51
CA ALA A 50 -33.52 -16.89 22.86
C ALA A 50 -32.98 -15.93 21.78
N ILE A 51 -31.86 -15.26 22.07
CA ILE A 51 -31.18 -14.35 21.15
C ILE A 51 -30.59 -15.13 19.96
N ASP A 52 -29.84 -16.21 20.23
CA ASP A 52 -29.24 -17.09 19.21
C ASP A 52 -30.31 -17.57 18.22
N LYS A 53 -31.40 -18.14 18.73
CA LYS A 53 -32.50 -18.67 17.91
C LYS A 53 -33.31 -17.58 17.18
N TYR A 54 -33.36 -16.35 17.71
CA TYR A 54 -33.96 -15.22 17.00
C TYR A 54 -33.07 -14.74 15.86
N ILE A 55 -31.74 -14.71 16.05
CA ILE A 55 -30.76 -14.38 15.01
C ILE A 55 -30.78 -15.44 13.90
N GLU A 56 -30.85 -16.74 14.24
CA GLU A 56 -31.04 -17.83 13.27
C GLU A 56 -32.28 -17.59 12.39
N LEU A 57 -33.46 -17.39 12.99
CA LEU A 57 -34.71 -17.17 12.27
C LEU A 57 -34.68 -15.91 11.39
N CYS A 58 -34.20 -14.78 11.91
CA CYS A 58 -34.08 -13.54 11.15
C CYS A 58 -33.02 -13.61 10.01
N ALA A 59 -32.07 -14.54 10.08
CA ALA A 59 -31.15 -14.82 8.99
C ALA A 59 -31.79 -15.71 7.89
N GLU A 60 -32.74 -16.58 8.22
CA GLU A 60 -33.47 -17.45 7.28
C GLU A 60 -34.64 -16.74 6.56
N GLU A 61 -35.26 -15.71 7.16
CA GLU A 61 -36.31 -14.91 6.52
C GLU A 61 -35.80 -14.13 5.28
N GLN A 62 -34.60 -13.55 5.35
CA GLN A 62 -34.04 -12.69 4.28
C GLN A 62 -33.85 -13.38 2.91
N PRO A 63 -33.22 -14.57 2.79
CA PRO A 63 -33.00 -15.21 1.48
C PRO A 63 -34.24 -15.94 0.94
N SER A 64 -35.27 -16.19 1.77
CA SER A 64 -36.38 -17.08 1.43
C SER A 64 -37.66 -16.36 0.95
N GLY A 65 -37.80 -15.06 1.25
CA GLY A 65 -38.98 -14.28 0.88
C GLY A 65 -40.29 -14.75 1.52
N LYS A 66 -40.21 -15.55 2.59
CA LYS A 66 -41.34 -16.08 3.35
C LYS A 66 -41.34 -15.51 4.76
N GLU A 67 -42.43 -14.86 5.13
CA GLU A 67 -42.73 -14.52 6.53
C GLU A 67 -43.03 -15.81 7.33
N GLU A 68 -42.01 -16.55 7.78
CA GLU A 68 -42.17 -17.58 8.83
C GLU A 68 -42.31 -16.90 10.20
N LYS A 69 -43.41 -16.15 10.34
CA LYS A 69 -43.75 -15.23 11.44
C LYS A 69 -43.19 -15.64 12.79
N VAL A 70 -42.06 -15.04 13.14
CA VAL A 70 -41.39 -15.18 14.43
C VAL A 70 -42.39 -14.98 15.57
N ASP A 71 -42.33 -15.82 16.61
CA ASP A 71 -43.29 -15.76 17.72
C ASP A 71 -43.27 -14.35 18.35
N PRO A 72 -44.41 -13.61 18.39
CA PRO A 72 -44.46 -12.27 18.96
C PRO A 72 -44.12 -12.22 20.46
N ARG A 73 -44.00 -13.37 21.15
CA ARG A 73 -43.40 -13.47 22.50
C ARG A 73 -41.88 -13.38 22.48
N LEU A 74 -41.24 -14.08 21.54
CA LEU A 74 -39.79 -14.04 21.35
C LEU A 74 -39.37 -12.62 20.94
N GLN A 75 -40.08 -12.03 19.97
CA GLN A 75 -39.91 -10.63 19.57
C GLN A 75 -40.04 -9.67 20.77
N ARG A 76 -41.09 -9.79 21.61
CA ARG A 76 -41.29 -8.92 22.78
C ARG A 76 -40.22 -9.07 23.86
N ILE A 77 -39.76 -10.29 24.13
CA ILE A 77 -38.68 -10.52 25.10
C ILE A 77 -37.43 -9.79 24.63
N ILE A 78 -37.09 -9.87 23.35
CA ILE A 78 -35.87 -9.27 22.81
C ILE A 78 -36.05 -7.75 22.57
N GLU A 79 -37.26 -7.26 22.29
CA GLU A 79 -37.60 -5.82 22.33
C GLU A 79 -37.39 -5.18 23.72
N ASN A 80 -37.47 -5.95 24.81
CA ASN A 80 -37.05 -5.49 26.14
C ASN A 80 -35.51 -5.55 26.37
N ILE A 81 -34.76 -6.30 25.55
CA ILE A 81 -33.29 -6.45 25.61
C ILE A 81 -32.58 -5.47 24.68
N PHE A 82 -33.22 -5.04 23.58
CA PHE A 82 -32.66 -4.25 22.48
C PHE A 82 -32.15 -2.84 22.83
N ALA A 83 -32.08 -2.47 24.11
CA ALA A 83 -31.27 -1.36 24.59
C ALA A 83 -29.75 -1.51 24.33
N ARG A 84 -29.30 -2.66 23.80
CA ARG A 84 -27.91 -2.91 23.35
C ARG A 84 -27.83 -2.98 21.82
N PHE A 85 -27.12 -2.01 21.24
CA PHE A 85 -27.01 -1.81 19.79
C PHE A 85 -26.50 -3.05 19.00
N GLY A 86 -25.51 -3.78 19.53
CA GLY A 86 -24.92 -4.95 18.84
C GLY A 86 -25.95 -6.04 18.48
N ILE A 87 -26.89 -6.33 19.39
CA ILE A 87 -27.91 -7.37 19.17
C ILE A 87 -28.88 -6.94 18.05
N ALA A 88 -29.18 -5.64 17.93
CA ALA A 88 -30.00 -5.10 16.85
C ALA A 88 -29.33 -5.21 15.48
N LEU A 89 -27.98 -5.19 15.45
CA LEU A 89 -27.16 -5.43 14.27
C LEU A 89 -27.16 -6.92 13.88
N GLU A 90 -26.90 -7.81 14.84
CA GLU A 90 -26.85 -9.27 14.65
C GLU A 90 -28.19 -9.82 14.17
N SER A 91 -29.29 -9.35 14.76
CA SER A 91 -30.67 -9.70 14.36
C SER A 91 -31.18 -8.96 13.10
N ARG A 92 -30.32 -8.18 12.44
CA ARG A 92 -30.58 -7.51 11.16
C ARG A 92 -31.78 -6.55 11.14
N ARG A 93 -32.12 -5.92 12.27
CA ARG A 93 -33.37 -5.16 12.47
C ARG A 93 -33.18 -3.64 12.33
N LEU A 94 -33.27 -3.16 11.08
CA LEU A 94 -33.19 -1.74 10.67
C LEU A 94 -34.08 -0.79 11.49
N ASP A 95 -35.33 -1.17 11.77
CA ASP A 95 -36.29 -0.38 12.55
C ASP A 95 -35.78 0.00 13.94
N ILE A 96 -34.92 -0.83 14.52
CA ILE A 96 -34.38 -0.68 15.87
C ILE A 96 -33.11 0.17 15.83
N ILE A 97 -32.24 -0.09 14.85
CA ILE A 97 -31.03 0.71 14.59
C ILE A 97 -31.42 2.19 14.38
N SER A 98 -32.44 2.44 13.55
CA SER A 98 -32.95 3.79 13.27
C SER A 98 -33.49 4.47 14.53
N LYS A 99 -34.32 3.78 15.33
CA LYS A 99 -34.87 4.32 16.58
C LYS A 99 -33.82 4.59 17.65
N ILE A 100 -32.76 3.76 17.72
CA ILE A 100 -31.63 4.03 18.62
C ILE A 100 -30.89 5.29 18.16
N TYR A 101 -30.61 5.44 16.87
CA TYR A 101 -29.93 6.63 16.35
C TYR A 101 -30.75 7.92 16.52
N GLU A 102 -32.06 7.89 16.27
CA GLU A 102 -32.98 9.01 16.55
C GLU A 102 -32.95 9.45 18.03
N GLN A 103 -32.68 8.53 18.96
CA GLN A 103 -32.63 8.79 20.40
C GLN A 103 -31.24 9.20 20.93
N THR A 104 -30.15 8.70 20.34
CA THR A 104 -28.79 8.94 20.84
C THR A 104 -28.03 10.01 20.06
N GLN A 105 -28.25 10.12 18.74
CA GLN A 105 -27.51 10.96 17.79
C GLN A 105 -25.97 10.80 17.83
N ASP A 106 -25.46 9.72 18.44
CA ASP A 106 -24.04 9.53 18.70
C ASP A 106 -23.30 8.96 17.47
N ILE A 107 -22.34 9.73 16.96
CA ILE A 107 -21.52 9.39 15.79
C ILE A 107 -20.61 8.18 16.07
N SER A 108 -20.18 7.97 17.32
CA SER A 108 -19.32 6.84 17.70
C SER A 108 -20.06 5.49 17.66
N ILE A 109 -21.37 5.50 17.85
CA ILE A 109 -22.22 4.31 17.67
C ILE A 109 -22.35 4.00 16.17
N LEU A 110 -22.45 5.02 15.31
CA LEU A 110 -22.49 4.84 13.85
C LEU A 110 -21.17 4.32 13.28
N SER A 111 -20.00 4.80 13.74
CA SER A 111 -18.73 4.24 13.28
C SER A 111 -18.56 2.79 13.70
N TYR A 112 -18.90 2.45 14.96
CA TYR A 112 -18.91 1.05 15.42
C TYR A 112 -19.89 0.17 14.61
N ALA A 113 -21.10 0.69 14.33
CA ALA A 113 -22.09 0.00 13.48
C ALA A 113 -21.51 -0.30 12.09
N MET A 114 -20.87 0.70 11.49
CA MET A 114 -20.30 0.62 10.16
C MET A 114 -19.14 -0.37 10.09
N GLU A 115 -18.23 -0.37 11.05
CA GLU A 115 -17.13 -1.34 11.10
C GLU A 115 -17.64 -2.76 11.31
N ALA A 116 -18.59 -2.95 12.23
CA ALA A 116 -19.24 -4.24 12.43
C ALA A 116 -19.97 -4.72 11.17
N VAL A 117 -20.71 -3.85 10.44
CA VAL A 117 -21.36 -4.22 9.17
C VAL A 117 -20.36 -4.54 8.05
N ILE A 118 -19.21 -3.85 8.02
CA ILE A 118 -18.19 -4.03 6.98
C ILE A 118 -17.35 -5.29 7.19
N ASP A 119 -17.01 -5.63 8.43
CA ASP A 119 -16.10 -6.73 8.78
C ASP A 119 -16.82 -8.00 9.26
N SER A 120 -18.06 -7.92 9.77
CA SER A 120 -18.92 -9.11 9.92
C SER A 120 -19.48 -9.52 8.55
N GLY A 121 -19.51 -10.83 8.27
CA GLY A 121 -19.92 -11.41 6.98
C GLY A 121 -21.43 -11.32 6.64
N PHE A 122 -22.10 -10.21 6.94
CA PHE A 122 -23.46 -9.94 6.47
C PHE A 122 -23.52 -9.82 4.94
N SER A 123 -24.65 -10.24 4.35
CA SER A 123 -24.90 -10.16 2.91
C SER A 123 -24.89 -8.72 2.38
N LEU A 124 -24.55 -8.57 1.09
CA LEU A 124 -24.62 -7.28 0.35
C LEU A 124 -25.96 -6.58 0.59
N SER A 125 -27.06 -7.28 0.35
CA SER A 125 -28.44 -6.81 0.54
C SER A 125 -28.76 -6.23 1.93
N PHE A 126 -28.02 -6.60 2.98
CA PHE A 126 -28.17 -6.00 4.31
C PHE A 126 -27.23 -4.80 4.49
N ARG A 127 -25.98 -4.90 4.01
CA ARG A 127 -25.02 -3.78 4.00
C ARG A 127 -25.60 -2.56 3.30
N ASP A 128 -26.13 -2.75 2.10
CA ASP A 128 -26.63 -1.69 1.21
C ASP A 128 -27.83 -0.93 1.81
N VAL A 129 -28.54 -1.51 2.79
CA VAL A 129 -29.71 -0.90 3.45
C VAL A 129 -29.38 -0.37 4.86
N VAL A 130 -28.41 -0.94 5.58
CA VAL A 130 -27.95 -0.37 6.86
C VAL A 130 -27.08 0.86 6.65
N LEU A 131 -26.15 0.81 5.69
CA LEU A 131 -25.14 1.84 5.50
C LEU A 131 -25.75 3.25 5.26
N PRO A 132 -26.80 3.45 4.42
CA PRO A 132 -27.39 4.78 4.20
C PRO A 132 -27.91 5.51 5.44
N LEU A 133 -28.13 4.82 6.56
CA LEU A 133 -28.54 5.45 7.84
C LEU A 133 -27.35 6.07 8.60
N ALA A 134 -26.13 5.56 8.38
CA ALA A 134 -24.94 5.97 9.09
C ALA A 134 -24.24 7.15 8.39
N HIS A 135 -24.35 8.35 8.95
CA HIS A 135 -23.78 9.59 8.41
C HIS A 135 -22.23 9.70 8.60
N ALA A 136 -21.49 8.58 8.48
CA ALA A 136 -20.03 8.50 8.53
C ALA A 136 -19.43 8.71 7.12
N LEU A 137 -19.51 9.95 6.65
CA LEU A 137 -19.66 10.31 5.22
C LEU A 137 -18.67 9.68 4.22
N THR A 138 -17.34 9.80 4.40
CA THR A 138 -16.37 9.45 3.32
C THR A 138 -16.31 7.95 3.03
N ARG A 139 -15.91 7.14 4.02
CA ARG A 139 -15.81 5.67 3.89
C ARG A 139 -17.14 5.08 3.40
N LEU A 140 -18.27 5.64 3.83
CA LEU A 140 -19.59 5.07 3.55
C LEU A 140 -20.01 5.28 2.10
N LEU A 141 -19.87 6.52 1.60
CA LEU A 141 -20.18 6.88 0.22
C LEU A 141 -19.19 6.23 -0.76
N VAL A 142 -17.94 5.99 -0.34
CA VAL A 142 -16.99 5.14 -1.05
C VAL A 142 -17.43 3.66 -1.09
N THR A 143 -17.94 3.10 0.02
CA THR A 143 -18.35 1.67 0.04
C THR A 143 -19.67 1.40 -0.68
N LEU A 144 -20.60 2.36 -0.73
CA LEU A 144 -21.85 2.25 -1.48
C LEU A 144 -21.66 2.57 -2.97
N GLY A 145 -20.85 3.57 -3.29
CA GLY A 145 -20.64 4.01 -4.68
C GLY A 145 -21.86 4.69 -5.32
N ASP A 146 -22.78 5.21 -4.50
CA ASP A 146 -24.04 5.84 -4.93
C ASP A 146 -23.89 7.38 -5.10
N PRO A 147 -23.89 7.92 -6.35
CA PRO A 147 -23.78 9.37 -6.58
C PRO A 147 -24.96 10.17 -6.00
N SER A 148 -26.12 9.52 -5.89
CA SER A 148 -27.39 10.10 -5.40
C SER A 148 -27.32 10.60 -3.96
N LEU A 149 -26.42 10.05 -3.15
CA LEU A 149 -26.13 10.49 -1.77
C LEU A 149 -24.98 11.52 -1.74
N THR A 150 -23.97 11.32 -2.58
CA THR A 150 -22.75 12.13 -2.61
C THR A 150 -22.93 13.53 -3.21
N VAL A 151 -23.68 13.66 -4.32
CA VAL A 151 -23.88 14.96 -4.98
C VAL A 151 -24.68 15.94 -4.10
N PRO A 152 -25.81 15.57 -3.47
CA PRO A 152 -26.51 16.47 -2.54
C PRO A 152 -25.65 16.87 -1.34
N LEU A 153 -24.82 15.95 -0.81
CA LEU A 153 -23.89 16.26 0.28
C LEU A 153 -22.90 17.34 -0.12
N LEU A 154 -22.18 17.17 -1.24
CA LEU A 154 -21.23 18.16 -1.76
C LEU A 154 -21.89 19.52 -1.99
N VAL A 155 -23.08 19.54 -2.62
CA VAL A 155 -23.85 20.77 -2.84
C VAL A 155 -24.29 21.44 -1.52
N SER A 156 -24.51 20.67 -0.45
CA SER A 156 -24.84 21.21 0.88
C SER A 156 -23.63 21.73 1.69
N LEU A 157 -22.42 21.27 1.34
CA LEU A 157 -21.16 21.64 2.00
C LEU A 157 -20.48 22.85 1.36
N VAL A 158 -20.48 22.96 0.03
CA VAL A 158 -19.83 24.06 -0.72
C VAL A 158 -20.22 25.47 -0.20
N PRO A 159 -21.49 25.78 0.13
CA PRO A 159 -21.88 27.08 0.68
C PRO A 159 -21.48 27.34 2.14
N LYS A 160 -20.98 26.32 2.86
CA LYS A 160 -20.64 26.40 4.29
C LYS A 160 -19.15 26.33 4.53
N GLU A 161 -18.51 25.26 4.05
CA GLU A 161 -17.14 24.87 4.39
C GLU A 161 -16.41 24.36 3.13
N LYS A 162 -15.96 25.30 2.30
CA LYS A 162 -15.29 25.01 1.01
C LYS A 162 -14.09 24.05 1.13
N LEU A 163 -13.29 24.18 2.20
CA LEU A 163 -12.09 23.36 2.42
C LEU A 163 -12.45 21.92 2.82
N LEU A 164 -13.51 21.75 3.63
CA LEU A 164 -14.01 20.41 3.97
C LEU A 164 -14.56 19.71 2.71
N ALA A 165 -15.16 20.44 1.76
CA ALA A 165 -15.61 19.90 0.48
C ALA A 165 -14.45 19.45 -0.43
N TYR A 166 -13.31 20.16 -0.45
CA TYR A 166 -12.11 19.73 -1.18
C TYR A 166 -11.44 18.52 -0.49
N GLN A 167 -11.26 18.55 0.83
CA GLN A 167 -10.76 17.39 1.60
C GLN A 167 -11.63 16.15 1.33
N PHE A 168 -12.96 16.31 1.33
CA PHE A 168 -13.90 15.25 1.00
C PHE A 168 -13.73 14.74 -0.44
N ALA A 169 -13.44 15.62 -1.40
CA ALA A 169 -13.13 15.22 -2.79
C ALA A 169 -11.79 14.46 -2.89
N PHE A 170 -10.77 14.79 -2.11
CA PHE A 170 -9.53 14.01 -2.03
C PHE A 170 -9.76 12.63 -1.39
N ASP A 171 -10.45 12.56 -0.23
CA ASP A 171 -10.85 11.30 0.42
C ASP A 171 -11.68 10.40 -0.52
N LEU A 172 -12.55 10.98 -1.37
CA LEU A 172 -13.30 10.25 -2.41
C LEU A 172 -12.39 9.68 -3.52
N VAL A 173 -11.41 10.46 -3.99
CA VAL A 173 -10.51 10.07 -5.10
C VAL A 173 -9.55 8.94 -4.68
N GLU A 174 -9.13 8.91 -3.43
CA GLU A 174 -8.25 7.86 -2.91
C GLU A 174 -8.96 6.50 -2.77
N GLY A 175 -10.22 6.50 -2.31
CA GLY A 175 -10.97 5.27 -2.01
C GLY A 175 -12.00 4.83 -3.07
N GLY A 176 -12.44 5.74 -3.94
CA GLY A 176 -13.60 5.56 -4.82
C GLY A 176 -13.31 4.82 -6.13
N ALA A 177 -14.32 4.11 -6.65
CA ALA A 177 -14.26 3.51 -7.98
C ALA A 177 -14.38 4.59 -9.08
N ARG A 178 -13.65 4.42 -10.18
CA ARG A 178 -13.52 5.44 -11.24
C ARG A 178 -14.84 5.79 -11.91
N ASP A 179 -15.66 4.79 -12.20
CA ASP A 179 -17.00 4.96 -12.77
C ASP A 179 -17.92 5.81 -11.88
N TYR A 180 -17.84 5.62 -10.57
CA TYR A 180 -18.54 6.44 -9.58
C TYR A 180 -17.98 7.87 -9.54
N LEU A 181 -16.66 8.07 -9.61
CA LEU A 181 -16.04 9.40 -9.67
C LEU A 181 -16.43 10.17 -10.94
N ASP A 182 -16.37 9.54 -12.11
CA ASP A 182 -16.80 10.12 -13.39
C ASP A 182 -18.32 10.45 -13.39
N LEU A 183 -19.14 9.61 -12.75
CA LEU A 183 -20.58 9.83 -12.62
C LEU A 183 -20.92 10.97 -11.64
N VAL A 184 -20.20 11.09 -10.51
CA VAL A 184 -20.29 12.26 -9.62
C VAL A 184 -19.82 13.53 -10.35
N ARG A 185 -18.72 13.47 -11.12
CA ARG A 185 -18.19 14.62 -11.88
C ARG A 185 -19.17 15.14 -12.93
N THR A 186 -19.97 14.27 -13.54
CA THR A 186 -21.00 14.64 -14.54
C THR A 186 -22.32 15.10 -13.91
N GLN A 187 -22.66 14.64 -12.70
CA GLN A 187 -23.90 15.04 -11.99
C GLN A 187 -23.76 16.31 -11.13
N LEU A 188 -22.54 16.76 -10.81
CA LEU A 188 -22.31 18.01 -10.08
C LEU A 188 -22.84 19.24 -10.85
N PRO A 189 -23.63 20.13 -10.23
CA PRO A 189 -24.23 21.30 -10.89
C PRO A 189 -23.18 22.36 -11.23
N VAL A 190 -23.46 23.21 -12.22
CA VAL A 190 -22.54 24.28 -12.66
C VAL A 190 -22.38 25.37 -11.59
N GLY A 191 -23.42 25.61 -10.79
CA GLY A 191 -23.42 26.59 -9.70
C GLY A 191 -23.69 28.04 -10.15
N ASP A 192 -24.03 28.89 -9.19
CA ASP A 192 -24.06 30.35 -9.34
C ASP A 192 -22.61 30.90 -9.37
N ASP A 193 -22.41 32.11 -9.89
CA ASP A 193 -21.08 32.64 -10.26
C ASP A 193 -20.02 32.56 -9.14
N ASP A 194 -20.37 32.85 -7.88
CA ASP A 194 -19.45 32.73 -6.73
C ASP A 194 -19.07 31.26 -6.41
N THR A 195 -19.98 30.32 -6.64
CA THR A 195 -19.80 28.89 -6.32
C THR A 195 -19.15 28.10 -7.46
N LYS A 196 -19.30 28.58 -8.70
CA LYS A 196 -18.85 27.93 -9.92
C LYS A 196 -17.35 27.60 -9.90
N GLY A 197 -16.51 28.53 -9.46
CA GLY A 197 -15.07 28.30 -9.30
C GLY A 197 -14.70 27.23 -8.26
N VAL A 198 -15.55 27.00 -7.26
CA VAL A 198 -15.40 25.92 -6.27
C VAL A 198 -15.81 24.58 -6.89
N PHE A 199 -16.92 24.53 -7.62
CA PHE A 199 -17.34 23.32 -8.35
C PHE A 199 -16.34 22.93 -9.44
N ASP A 200 -15.73 23.87 -10.16
CA ASP A 200 -14.71 23.58 -11.16
C ASP A 200 -13.38 23.11 -10.53
N LYS A 201 -12.97 23.66 -9.37
CA LYS A 201 -11.88 23.08 -8.56
C LYS A 201 -12.21 21.64 -8.13
N ILE A 202 -13.42 21.35 -7.65
CA ILE A 202 -13.87 19.98 -7.29
C ILE A 202 -13.84 19.05 -8.51
N ARG A 203 -14.30 19.49 -9.69
CA ARG A 203 -14.21 18.70 -10.94
C ARG A 203 -12.76 18.35 -11.31
N SER A 204 -11.82 19.27 -11.08
CA SER A 204 -10.39 19.04 -11.28
C SER A 204 -9.85 17.98 -10.32
N ILE A 205 -10.12 18.13 -9.00
CA ILE A 205 -9.72 17.16 -7.97
C ILE A 205 -10.29 15.76 -8.28
N LEU A 206 -11.59 15.66 -8.57
CA LEU A 206 -12.28 14.39 -8.90
C LEU A 206 -11.75 13.71 -10.18
N THR A 207 -10.96 14.42 -11.00
CA THR A 207 -10.28 13.83 -12.18
C THR A 207 -8.96 13.14 -11.80
N GLY A 208 -8.53 13.20 -10.53
CA GLY A 208 -7.36 12.51 -9.97
C GLY A 208 -5.99 13.07 -10.37
N GLN A 209 -5.92 13.84 -11.47
CA GLN A 209 -4.68 14.37 -12.03
C GLN A 209 -3.92 15.27 -11.05
N GLU A 210 -4.61 16.14 -10.30
CA GLU A 210 -3.95 17.03 -9.33
C GLU A 210 -3.37 16.28 -8.12
N SER A 211 -4.09 15.29 -7.59
CA SER A 211 -3.57 14.40 -6.52
C SER A 211 -2.28 13.72 -6.95
N VAL A 212 -2.23 13.22 -8.20
CA VAL A 212 -1.04 12.54 -8.74
C VAL A 212 0.08 13.52 -9.08
N LYS A 213 -0.19 14.76 -9.52
CA LYS A 213 0.83 15.81 -9.65
C LYS A 213 1.49 16.14 -8.32
N LEU A 214 0.71 16.22 -7.23
CA LEU A 214 1.21 16.47 -5.89
C LEU A 214 2.06 15.30 -5.35
N TYR A 215 1.61 14.07 -5.55
CA TYR A 215 2.42 12.87 -5.28
C TYR A 215 3.72 12.84 -6.09
N LEU A 216 3.68 13.24 -7.36
CA LEU A 216 4.86 13.33 -8.23
C LEU A 216 5.84 14.40 -7.74
N GLU A 217 5.38 15.55 -7.26
CA GLU A 217 6.24 16.56 -6.65
C GLU A 217 6.89 16.07 -5.35
N PHE A 218 6.12 15.40 -4.48
CA PHE A 218 6.62 14.76 -3.26
C PHE A 218 7.75 13.76 -3.56
N LEU A 219 7.54 12.83 -4.51
CA LEU A 219 8.54 11.82 -4.89
C LEU A 219 9.77 12.43 -5.60
N LYS A 220 9.60 13.50 -6.38
CA LYS A 220 10.72 14.25 -6.99
C LYS A 220 11.59 14.93 -5.93
N ARG A 221 10.99 15.54 -4.89
CA ARG A 221 11.71 16.27 -3.85
C ARG A 221 12.45 15.34 -2.86
N ASN A 222 11.87 14.20 -2.51
CA ASN A 222 12.40 13.28 -1.48
C ASN A 222 13.15 12.05 -2.04
N ASN A 223 13.76 12.15 -3.22
CA ASN A 223 14.39 11.00 -3.87
C ASN A 223 15.68 10.55 -3.15
N HIS A 224 15.58 9.52 -2.30
CA HIS A 224 16.70 8.94 -1.54
C HIS A 224 17.17 7.58 -2.09
N VAL A 225 17.08 7.34 -3.41
CA VAL A 225 17.58 6.10 -4.04
C VAL A 225 19.11 6.00 -3.98
N ASP A 226 19.63 4.87 -3.50
CA ASP A 226 21.06 4.57 -3.49
C ASP A 226 21.52 3.94 -4.82
N THR A 227 22.11 4.77 -5.68
CA THR A 227 22.64 4.35 -6.98
C THR A 227 23.85 3.39 -6.91
N LEU A 228 24.50 3.26 -5.75
CA LEU A 228 25.61 2.30 -5.58
C LEU A 228 25.12 0.85 -5.60
N ILE A 229 23.88 0.60 -5.14
CA ILE A 229 23.26 -0.73 -5.14
C ILE A 229 23.00 -1.16 -6.59
N LEU A 230 22.41 -0.28 -7.40
CA LEU A 230 22.19 -0.53 -8.84
C LEU A 230 23.51 -0.79 -9.57
N LYS A 231 24.58 -0.03 -9.25
CA LYS A 231 25.91 -0.23 -9.83
C LYS A 231 26.54 -1.56 -9.40
N HIS A 232 26.44 -1.93 -8.12
CA HIS A 232 26.89 -3.25 -7.62
C HIS A 232 26.14 -4.42 -8.29
N THR A 233 24.82 -4.34 -8.44
CA THR A 233 24.04 -5.38 -9.12
C THR A 233 24.38 -5.45 -10.61
N LYS A 234 24.55 -4.30 -11.29
CA LYS A 234 25.01 -4.23 -12.69
C LYS A 234 26.37 -4.90 -12.90
N ASP A 235 27.33 -4.66 -12.01
CA ASP A 235 28.68 -5.22 -12.13
C ASP A 235 28.76 -6.70 -11.71
N SER A 236 27.78 -7.19 -10.93
CA SER A 236 27.69 -8.59 -10.49
C SER A 236 26.95 -9.50 -11.48
N LEU A 237 25.90 -9.00 -12.14
CA LEU A 237 25.04 -9.77 -13.04
C LEU A 237 25.49 -9.69 -14.50
N GLU A 238 25.46 -10.80 -15.24
CA GLU A 238 25.88 -10.81 -16.65
C GLU A 238 24.88 -10.07 -17.57
N PRO A 239 25.28 -8.98 -18.27
CA PRO A 239 24.38 -8.17 -19.09
C PRO A 239 23.71 -8.89 -20.27
N ARG A 240 24.33 -9.97 -20.78
CA ARG A 240 23.82 -10.75 -21.92
C ARG A 240 22.70 -11.71 -21.55
N SER A 241 22.47 -11.95 -20.26
CA SER A 241 21.44 -12.85 -19.78
C SER A 241 20.09 -12.13 -19.67
N SER A 242 19.12 -12.52 -20.50
CA SER A 242 17.80 -11.89 -20.57
C SER A 242 17.07 -11.83 -19.21
N ILE A 243 17.24 -12.84 -18.36
CA ILE A 243 16.64 -12.87 -17.01
C ILE A 243 17.31 -11.84 -16.07
N TYR A 244 18.64 -11.67 -16.15
CA TYR A 244 19.37 -10.68 -15.34
C TYR A 244 19.14 -9.25 -15.82
N HIS A 245 19.08 -9.02 -17.14
CA HIS A 245 18.70 -7.72 -17.68
C HIS A 245 17.29 -7.33 -17.21
N THR A 246 16.35 -8.28 -17.22
CA THR A 246 14.97 -8.06 -16.73
C THR A 246 14.94 -7.80 -15.23
N ALA A 247 15.71 -8.53 -14.43
CA ALA A 247 15.82 -8.33 -12.98
C ALA A 247 16.33 -6.91 -12.62
N LEU A 248 17.43 -6.48 -13.23
CA LEU A 248 18.01 -5.15 -12.96
C LEU A 248 17.16 -4.01 -13.53
N THR A 249 16.48 -4.25 -14.66
CA THR A 249 15.46 -3.32 -15.19
C THR A 249 14.33 -3.11 -14.17
N LEU A 250 13.75 -4.19 -13.63
CA LEU A 250 12.67 -4.12 -12.64
C LEU A 250 13.15 -3.51 -11.32
N GLN A 251 14.35 -3.86 -10.87
CA GLN A 251 14.96 -3.26 -9.68
C GLN A 251 15.08 -1.73 -9.82
N ASN A 252 15.65 -1.26 -10.93
CA ASN A 252 15.76 0.17 -11.24
C ASN A 252 14.39 0.85 -11.36
N ALA A 253 13.44 0.20 -12.04
CA ALA A 253 12.09 0.71 -12.24
C ALA A 253 11.34 0.91 -10.91
N PHE A 254 11.39 -0.06 -9.99
CA PHE A 254 10.74 0.06 -8.69
C PHE A 254 11.42 1.11 -7.81
N MET A 255 12.77 1.10 -7.72
CA MET A 255 13.54 2.07 -6.94
C MET A 255 13.23 3.51 -7.36
N HIS A 256 13.13 3.77 -8.66
CA HIS A 256 12.84 5.10 -9.21
C HIS A 256 11.36 5.36 -9.54
N SER A 257 10.44 4.49 -9.14
CA SER A 257 9.00 4.60 -9.45
C SER A 257 8.43 5.97 -9.07
N GLY A 258 7.83 6.68 -10.03
CA GLY A 258 7.27 8.02 -9.83
C GLY A 258 8.29 9.13 -9.53
N THR A 259 9.60 8.87 -9.59
CA THR A 259 10.64 9.90 -9.32
C THR A 259 11.10 10.65 -10.59
N THR A 260 10.75 10.15 -11.79
CA THR A 260 11.19 10.68 -13.11
C THR A 260 12.72 10.75 -13.32
N SER A 261 13.51 10.03 -12.53
CA SER A 261 14.97 10.10 -12.55
C SER A 261 15.61 8.96 -13.36
N ASP A 262 15.77 9.17 -14.66
CA ASP A 262 16.33 8.16 -15.58
C ASP A 262 17.86 8.12 -15.59
N LEU A 263 18.52 8.75 -14.61
CA LEU A 263 19.97 8.93 -14.60
C LEU A 263 20.72 7.60 -14.81
N PHE A 264 20.25 6.52 -14.17
CA PHE A 264 20.82 5.18 -14.37
C PHE A 264 20.71 4.69 -15.81
N LEU A 265 19.57 4.89 -16.50
CA LEU A 265 19.40 4.47 -17.89
C LEU A 265 20.24 5.33 -18.84
N ARG A 266 20.34 6.63 -18.58
CA ARG A 266 21.14 7.59 -19.38
C ARG A 266 22.65 7.38 -19.21
N GLU A 267 23.11 7.01 -18.01
CA GLU A 267 24.51 6.61 -17.76
C GLU A 267 24.88 5.27 -18.41
N ASN A 268 23.90 4.39 -18.69
CA ASN A 268 24.14 2.98 -19.04
C ASN A 268 23.52 2.56 -20.39
N LEU A 269 23.50 3.48 -21.37
CA LEU A 269 22.96 3.22 -22.71
C LEU A 269 23.61 2.02 -23.43
N GLU A 270 24.92 1.80 -23.26
CA GLU A 270 25.61 0.62 -23.83
C GLU A 270 25.09 -0.70 -23.25
N TRP A 271 24.75 -0.72 -21.95
CA TRP A 271 24.18 -1.89 -21.28
C TRP A 271 22.74 -2.14 -21.75
N LEU A 272 21.93 -1.07 -21.84
CA LEU A 272 20.57 -1.11 -22.38
C LEU A 272 20.53 -1.59 -23.83
N GLY A 273 21.56 -1.28 -24.62
CA GLY A 273 21.75 -1.76 -26.00
C GLY A 273 21.99 -3.27 -26.13
N LEU A 274 22.28 -3.98 -25.04
CA LEU A 274 22.40 -5.45 -25.01
C LEU A 274 21.06 -6.17 -24.80
N ALA A 275 19.98 -5.42 -24.53
CA ALA A 275 18.64 -5.97 -24.37
C ALA A 275 18.13 -6.64 -25.66
N SER A 276 17.58 -7.84 -25.54
CA SER A 276 17.04 -8.62 -26.67
C SER A 276 15.63 -9.15 -26.38
N ASN A 277 14.80 -9.20 -27.43
CA ASN A 277 13.41 -9.68 -27.38
C ASN A 277 12.63 -9.05 -26.20
N TRP A 278 11.98 -9.88 -25.37
CA TRP A 278 11.16 -9.44 -24.24
C TRP A 278 11.93 -8.70 -23.14
N SER A 279 13.25 -8.84 -23.01
CA SER A 279 14.03 -7.99 -22.09
C SER A 279 14.07 -6.53 -22.54
N LYS A 280 14.02 -6.29 -23.86
CA LYS A 280 13.95 -4.94 -24.45
C LYS A 280 12.55 -4.33 -24.30
N PHE A 281 11.50 -5.13 -24.48
CA PHE A 281 10.12 -4.74 -24.14
C PHE A 281 10.02 -4.34 -22.66
N SER A 282 10.55 -5.18 -21.76
CA SER A 282 10.58 -4.89 -20.32
C SER A 282 11.39 -3.63 -19.97
N ALA A 283 12.47 -3.36 -20.71
CA ALA A 283 13.30 -2.17 -20.53
C ALA A 283 12.56 -0.87 -20.92
N THR A 284 11.83 -0.85 -22.04
CA THR A 284 10.99 0.30 -22.38
C THR A 284 9.76 0.41 -21.45
N ALA A 285 9.16 -0.72 -21.04
CA ALA A 285 8.06 -0.73 -20.07
C ALA A 285 8.45 -0.12 -18.71
N GLY A 286 9.67 -0.43 -18.22
CA GLY A 286 10.19 0.11 -16.96
C GLY A 286 10.34 1.64 -16.95
N LEU A 287 10.50 2.28 -18.11
CA LEU A 287 10.50 3.74 -18.23
C LEU A 287 9.12 4.33 -17.83
N GLY A 288 8.03 3.63 -18.13
CA GLY A 288 6.68 4.02 -17.70
C GLY A 288 6.45 3.95 -16.19
N VAL A 289 7.17 3.06 -15.50
CA VAL A 289 7.16 2.99 -14.02
C VAL A 289 7.91 4.18 -13.41
N ILE A 290 9.08 4.53 -13.96
CA ILE A 290 9.90 5.67 -13.51
C ILE A 290 9.15 7.00 -13.66
N HIS A 291 8.39 7.16 -14.75
CA HIS A 291 7.55 8.33 -15.01
C HIS A 291 6.08 8.19 -14.59
N LYS A 292 5.72 7.20 -13.75
CA LYS A 292 4.36 6.99 -13.26
C LYS A 292 3.74 8.32 -12.79
N GLY A 293 2.58 8.68 -13.35
CA GLY A 293 1.86 9.91 -13.01
C GLY A 293 2.34 11.20 -13.69
N TYR A 294 3.40 11.18 -14.52
CA TYR A 294 3.86 12.40 -15.22
C TYR A 294 3.16 12.59 -16.57
N TYR A 295 1.87 12.93 -16.53
CA TYR A 295 1.00 13.03 -17.71
C TYR A 295 1.51 14.02 -18.77
N GLU A 296 1.82 15.26 -18.36
CA GLU A 296 2.11 16.40 -19.26
C GLU A 296 3.29 16.18 -20.22
N GLN A 297 4.25 15.34 -19.86
CA GLN A 297 5.40 15.01 -20.72
C GLN A 297 5.54 13.52 -21.03
N GLY A 298 4.65 12.65 -20.54
CA GLY A 298 4.74 11.20 -20.77
C GLY A 298 4.79 10.84 -22.24
N MET A 299 4.00 11.52 -23.07
CA MET A 299 4.02 11.37 -24.53
C MET A 299 5.33 11.87 -25.16
N THR A 300 5.86 13.00 -24.69
CA THR A 300 7.12 13.60 -25.17
C THR A 300 8.34 12.74 -24.83
N ILE A 301 8.35 12.15 -23.63
CA ILE A 301 9.42 11.29 -23.12
C ILE A 301 9.43 9.94 -23.85
N LEU A 302 8.25 9.36 -24.11
CA LEU A 302 8.11 8.10 -24.84
C LEU A 302 8.16 8.28 -26.37
N GLY A 303 8.01 9.50 -26.90
CA GLY A 303 8.03 9.83 -28.33
C GLY A 303 9.16 9.20 -29.17
N PRO A 304 10.42 9.12 -28.69
CA PRO A 304 11.50 8.42 -29.40
C PRO A 304 11.36 6.89 -29.48
N TYR A 305 10.47 6.30 -28.68
CA TYR A 305 10.22 4.85 -28.60
C TYR A 305 8.83 4.45 -29.11
N LEU A 306 7.91 5.41 -29.32
CA LEU A 306 6.58 5.18 -29.88
C LEU A 306 6.62 5.00 -31.40
N PRO A 307 5.69 4.21 -32.00
CA PRO A 307 5.64 3.99 -33.45
C PRO A 307 5.32 5.30 -34.19
N GLN A 308 6.25 5.76 -35.03
CA GLN A 308 6.10 7.04 -35.73
C GLN A 308 5.07 6.93 -36.85
N ASN A 309 4.09 7.84 -36.85
CA ASN A 309 3.01 7.93 -37.84
C ASN A 309 2.20 6.62 -38.05
N GLY A 310 2.09 5.77 -37.02
CA GLY A 310 1.31 4.53 -37.09
C GLY A 310 1.94 3.42 -37.97
N HIS A 311 3.19 3.57 -38.38
CA HIS A 311 3.94 2.54 -39.08
C HIS A 311 4.98 1.90 -38.15
N GLU A 312 4.88 0.59 -37.96
CA GLU A 312 5.87 -0.21 -37.23
C GLU A 312 7.23 -0.08 -37.92
N SER A 313 8.29 0.27 -37.18
CA SER A 313 9.59 0.45 -37.82
C SER A 313 10.20 -0.91 -38.18
N THR A 314 10.60 -1.06 -39.46
CA THR A 314 11.18 -2.31 -40.01
C THR A 314 12.60 -2.60 -39.51
N ILE A 315 12.99 -2.04 -38.37
CA ILE A 315 14.29 -2.22 -37.71
C ILE A 315 14.19 -3.48 -36.83
N PRO A 316 15.09 -4.47 -37.00
CA PRO A 316 15.07 -5.69 -36.20
C PRO A 316 15.05 -5.42 -34.69
N GLY A 317 13.98 -5.86 -34.02
CA GLY A 317 13.80 -5.66 -32.58
C GLY A 317 13.39 -4.25 -32.16
N ALA A 318 12.86 -3.40 -33.06
CA ALA A 318 12.21 -2.15 -32.68
C ALA A 318 10.76 -2.36 -32.17
N ALA A 319 9.99 -3.26 -32.78
CA ALA A 319 8.63 -3.61 -32.36
C ALA A 319 8.49 -3.98 -30.86
N TYR A 320 9.52 -4.58 -30.25
CA TYR A 320 9.57 -4.82 -28.79
C TYR A 320 9.66 -3.52 -27.98
N SER A 321 10.38 -2.51 -28.47
CA SER A 321 10.43 -1.18 -27.87
C SER A 321 9.12 -0.43 -28.10
N GLU A 322 8.57 -0.48 -29.31
CA GLU A 322 7.30 0.18 -29.66
C GLU A 322 6.13 -0.35 -28.82
N GLY A 323 5.96 -1.68 -28.72
CA GLY A 323 5.00 -2.29 -27.81
C GLY A 323 5.28 -1.98 -26.33
N GLY A 324 6.56 -1.98 -25.93
CA GLY A 324 6.97 -1.60 -24.58
C GLY A 324 6.67 -0.14 -24.24
N ALA A 325 6.71 0.77 -25.23
CA ALA A 325 6.36 2.18 -25.08
C ALA A 325 4.85 2.40 -24.96
N LEU A 326 4.03 1.67 -25.71
CA LEU A 326 2.56 1.72 -25.58
C LEU A 326 2.10 1.19 -24.22
N TYR A 327 2.74 0.12 -23.71
CA TYR A 327 2.51 -0.38 -22.35
C TYR A 327 3.00 0.60 -21.28
N ALA A 328 4.19 1.20 -21.45
CA ALA A 328 4.71 2.25 -20.59
C ALA A 328 3.76 3.47 -20.52
N LEU A 329 3.20 3.89 -21.65
CA LEU A 329 2.25 4.98 -21.73
C LEU A 329 0.97 4.67 -20.93
N GLY A 330 0.50 3.42 -20.96
CA GLY A 330 -0.59 2.95 -20.10
C GLY A 330 -0.24 2.97 -18.60
N LEU A 331 0.96 2.53 -18.21
CA LEU A 331 1.44 2.55 -16.81
C LEU A 331 1.57 3.98 -16.24
N ILE A 332 2.00 4.96 -17.07
CA ILE A 332 2.02 6.38 -16.70
C ILE A 332 0.60 6.89 -16.45
N ASN A 333 -0.36 6.50 -17.30
CA ASN A 333 -1.72 7.02 -17.37
C ASN A 333 -2.77 6.17 -16.62
N ALA A 334 -2.33 5.23 -15.78
CA ALA A 334 -3.19 4.32 -15.04
C ALA A 334 -4.30 5.07 -14.29
N GLY A 335 -5.55 4.67 -14.50
CA GLY A 335 -6.73 5.27 -13.86
C GLY A 335 -7.14 6.68 -14.34
N CYS A 336 -6.30 7.41 -15.09
CA CYS A 336 -6.55 8.84 -15.44
C CYS A 336 -6.55 9.16 -16.95
N GLY A 337 -6.07 8.26 -17.82
CA GLY A 337 -5.82 8.54 -19.25
C GLY A 337 -7.04 8.49 -20.18
N THR A 338 -7.93 9.49 -20.15
CA THR A 338 -9.04 9.60 -21.12
C THR A 338 -8.57 9.91 -22.53
N GLU A 339 -7.65 10.87 -22.72
CA GLU A 339 -7.08 11.21 -24.03
C GLU A 339 -6.16 10.09 -24.54
N VAL A 340 -5.34 9.54 -23.64
CA VAL A 340 -4.37 8.48 -23.93
C VAL A 340 -5.04 7.16 -24.29
N SER A 341 -6.20 6.83 -23.71
CA SER A 341 -6.95 5.64 -24.14
C SER A 341 -7.49 5.77 -25.57
N GLY A 342 -7.82 6.99 -26.04
CA GLY A 342 -8.13 7.26 -27.44
C GLY A 342 -6.96 6.96 -28.38
N TYR A 343 -5.78 7.50 -28.08
CA TYR A 343 -4.55 7.21 -28.87
C TYR A 343 -4.17 5.73 -28.85
N LEU A 344 -4.21 5.08 -27.68
CA LEU A 344 -3.90 3.65 -27.55
C LEU A 344 -4.89 2.77 -28.32
N ARG A 345 -6.17 3.17 -28.39
CA ARG A 345 -7.23 2.48 -29.17
C ARG A 345 -7.04 2.65 -30.68
N GLU A 346 -6.58 3.81 -31.15
CA GLU A 346 -6.20 4.00 -32.55
C GLU A 346 -4.96 3.19 -32.90
N ALA A 347 -3.90 3.26 -32.08
CA ALA A 347 -2.68 2.46 -32.25
C ALA A 347 -2.97 0.95 -32.27
N LEU A 348 -3.86 0.48 -31.39
CA LEU A 348 -4.31 -0.92 -31.31
C LEU A 348 -5.02 -1.38 -32.60
N ARG A 349 -5.87 -0.53 -33.19
CA ARG A 349 -6.55 -0.80 -34.48
C ARG A 349 -5.61 -0.75 -35.69
N THR A 350 -4.56 0.06 -35.64
CA THR A 350 -3.61 0.24 -36.75
C THR A 350 -2.52 -0.83 -36.76
N ALA A 351 -2.00 -1.23 -35.59
CA ALA A 351 -0.92 -2.20 -35.46
C ALA A 351 -1.27 -3.57 -36.07
N GLN A 352 -0.29 -4.21 -36.71
CA GLN A 352 -0.40 -5.54 -37.33
C GLN A 352 0.53 -6.56 -36.68
N GLY A 353 1.61 -6.11 -36.05
CA GLY A 353 2.55 -6.93 -35.30
C GLY A 353 2.04 -7.27 -33.90
N GLU A 354 2.00 -8.57 -33.59
CA GLU A 354 1.48 -9.12 -32.32
C GLU A 354 2.07 -8.46 -31.07
N VAL A 355 3.35 -8.08 -31.12
CA VAL A 355 4.09 -7.46 -29.99
C VAL A 355 3.65 -6.03 -29.73
N VAL A 356 3.30 -5.29 -30.80
CA VAL A 356 2.80 -3.90 -30.70
C VAL A 356 1.34 -3.92 -30.25
N GLN A 357 0.51 -4.80 -30.83
CA GLN A 357 -0.86 -5.06 -30.38
C GLN A 357 -0.91 -5.48 -28.90
N HIS A 358 -0.03 -6.39 -28.47
CA HIS A 358 0.10 -6.81 -27.06
C HIS A 358 0.40 -5.64 -26.12
N GLY A 359 1.36 -4.79 -26.49
CA GLY A 359 1.71 -3.58 -25.73
C GLY A 359 0.57 -2.56 -25.67
N ALA A 360 -0.10 -2.34 -26.80
CA ALA A 360 -1.27 -1.48 -26.91
C ALA A 360 -2.44 -1.97 -26.05
N ALA A 361 -2.76 -3.27 -26.11
CA ALA A 361 -3.85 -3.88 -25.34
C ALA A 361 -3.62 -3.81 -23.83
N LEU A 362 -2.42 -4.19 -23.34
CA LEU A 362 -2.09 -4.05 -21.91
C LEU A 362 -2.11 -2.58 -21.46
N GLY A 363 -1.53 -1.68 -22.26
CA GLY A 363 -1.52 -0.25 -21.97
C GLY A 363 -2.92 0.35 -21.90
N LEU A 364 -3.79 -0.03 -22.85
CA LEU A 364 -5.19 0.40 -22.93
C LEU A 364 -6.01 -0.14 -21.76
N GLY A 365 -5.84 -1.41 -21.39
CA GLY A 365 -6.50 -2.03 -20.24
C GLY A 365 -6.19 -1.32 -18.91
N ILE A 366 -4.94 -0.88 -18.71
CA ILE A 366 -4.53 -0.14 -17.51
C ILE A 366 -4.97 1.34 -17.55
N ALA A 367 -4.88 1.99 -18.71
CA ALA A 367 -5.32 3.38 -18.87
C ALA A 367 -6.86 3.55 -18.77
N ALA A 368 -7.61 2.56 -19.25
CA ALA A 368 -9.08 2.53 -19.27
C ALA A 368 -9.68 1.61 -18.18
N MET A 369 -8.90 1.23 -17.17
CA MET A 369 -9.34 0.36 -16.07
C MET A 369 -10.57 0.95 -15.36
N GLY A 370 -11.59 0.11 -15.14
CA GLY A 370 -12.86 0.48 -14.51
C GLY A 370 -13.76 1.41 -15.34
N SER A 371 -13.44 1.72 -16.59
CA SER A 371 -14.22 2.66 -17.42
C SER A 371 -15.51 2.09 -18.02
N LYS A 372 -15.69 0.76 -18.00
CA LYS A 372 -16.90 0.06 -18.49
C LYS A 372 -17.28 0.34 -19.95
N ASN A 373 -16.34 0.83 -20.77
CA ASN A 373 -16.60 1.17 -22.17
C ASN A 373 -16.68 -0.09 -23.06
N LEU A 374 -17.91 -0.46 -23.42
CA LEU A 374 -18.21 -1.59 -24.31
C LEU A 374 -17.55 -1.48 -25.69
N GLU A 375 -17.37 -0.28 -26.24
CA GLU A 375 -16.74 -0.16 -27.56
C GLU A 375 -15.26 -0.60 -27.53
N THR A 376 -14.57 -0.32 -26.43
CA THR A 376 -13.17 -0.74 -26.23
C THR A 376 -13.08 -2.25 -25.98
N PHE A 377 -14.10 -2.83 -25.34
CA PHE A 377 -14.23 -4.28 -25.20
C PHE A 377 -14.42 -4.97 -26.55
N GLU A 378 -15.27 -4.42 -27.44
CA GLU A 378 -15.43 -4.93 -28.82
C GLU A 378 -14.13 -4.84 -29.63
N ASP A 379 -13.37 -3.75 -29.55
CA ASP A 379 -12.07 -3.63 -30.23
C ASP A 379 -11.06 -4.69 -29.77
N LEU A 380 -11.01 -4.99 -28.47
CA LEU A 380 -10.18 -6.07 -27.92
C LEU A 380 -10.69 -7.46 -28.30
N LYS A 381 -12.02 -7.65 -28.37
CA LYS A 381 -12.65 -8.91 -28.82
C LYS A 381 -12.31 -9.23 -30.28
N ASN A 382 -12.28 -8.22 -31.15
CA ASN A 382 -11.86 -8.39 -32.55
C ASN A 382 -10.41 -8.90 -32.67
N ILE A 383 -9.50 -8.46 -31.79
CA ILE A 383 -8.09 -8.90 -31.77
C ILE A 383 -7.93 -10.26 -31.09
N LEU A 384 -8.73 -10.54 -30.06
CA LEU A 384 -8.85 -11.87 -29.46
C LEU A 384 -9.24 -12.93 -30.51
N PHE A 385 -10.20 -12.61 -31.38
CA PHE A 385 -10.63 -13.46 -32.51
C PHE A 385 -9.63 -13.55 -33.68
N MET A 386 -8.49 -12.84 -33.64
CA MET A 386 -7.36 -13.12 -34.54
C MET A 386 -6.53 -14.33 -34.11
N ASP A 387 -6.82 -14.91 -32.93
CA ASP A 387 -6.16 -16.09 -32.32
C ASP A 387 -4.62 -15.97 -32.17
N SER A 388 -4.10 -14.74 -32.13
CA SER A 388 -2.68 -14.51 -31.80
C SER A 388 -2.41 -14.84 -30.34
N ALA A 389 -1.59 -15.86 -30.10
CA ALA A 389 -1.27 -16.35 -28.75
C ALA A 389 -0.64 -15.28 -27.83
N VAL A 390 -0.06 -14.20 -28.38
CA VAL A 390 0.56 -13.11 -27.60
C VAL A 390 -0.38 -11.91 -27.46
N ALA A 391 -1.04 -11.47 -28.54
CA ALA A 391 -1.98 -10.34 -28.45
C ALA A 391 -3.29 -10.72 -27.73
N GLY A 392 -3.75 -11.97 -27.86
CA GLY A 392 -4.92 -12.50 -27.17
C GLY A 392 -4.75 -12.61 -25.65
N GLU A 393 -3.55 -12.94 -25.15
CA GLU A 393 -3.23 -12.94 -23.70
C GLU A 393 -3.40 -11.53 -23.12
N ALA A 394 -2.82 -10.51 -23.77
CA ALA A 394 -3.00 -9.11 -23.39
C ALA A 394 -4.46 -8.65 -23.48
N SER A 395 -5.17 -9.07 -24.54
CA SER A 395 -6.57 -8.69 -24.76
C SER A 395 -7.49 -9.27 -23.69
N GLY A 396 -7.30 -10.54 -23.30
CA GLY A 396 -8.07 -11.17 -22.22
C GLY A 396 -7.91 -10.47 -20.87
N TYR A 397 -6.68 -10.08 -20.50
CA TYR A 397 -6.43 -9.23 -19.33
C TYR A 397 -7.14 -7.87 -19.47
N ALA A 398 -6.94 -7.17 -20.59
CA ALA A 398 -7.45 -5.83 -20.82
C ALA A 398 -9.00 -5.75 -20.81
N MET A 399 -9.67 -6.73 -21.38
CA MET A 399 -11.13 -6.87 -21.33
C MET A 399 -11.65 -6.93 -19.88
N GLY A 400 -10.98 -7.72 -19.02
CA GLY A 400 -11.29 -7.79 -17.59
C GLY A 400 -11.00 -6.50 -16.83
N LEU A 401 -9.91 -5.79 -17.16
CA LEU A 401 -9.55 -4.52 -16.54
C LEU A 401 -10.56 -3.40 -16.87
N ILE A 402 -11.07 -3.34 -18.10
CA ILE A 402 -12.08 -2.35 -18.52
C ILE A 402 -13.42 -2.63 -17.85
N MET A 403 -13.82 -3.90 -17.76
CA MET A 403 -15.08 -4.36 -17.17
C MET A 403 -14.98 -4.72 -15.67
N LEU A 404 -13.94 -4.23 -14.99
CA LEU A 404 -13.64 -4.46 -13.57
C LEU A 404 -14.87 -4.22 -12.68
N GLY A 405 -15.24 -5.22 -11.88
CA GLY A 405 -16.33 -5.12 -10.90
C GLY A 405 -17.74 -4.89 -11.48
N THR A 406 -17.97 -5.21 -12.76
CA THR A 406 -19.30 -5.07 -13.39
C THR A 406 -20.23 -6.27 -13.19
N ALA A 407 -19.69 -7.48 -12.97
CA ALA A 407 -20.44 -8.75 -13.02
C ALA A 407 -21.33 -8.94 -14.26
N ALA A 408 -21.02 -8.28 -15.38
CA ALA A 408 -21.84 -8.32 -16.59
C ALA A 408 -21.78 -9.71 -17.25
N GLU A 409 -22.91 -10.42 -17.30
CA GLU A 409 -22.96 -11.80 -17.82
C GLU A 409 -22.52 -11.92 -19.28
N GLU A 410 -22.87 -10.95 -20.14
CA GLU A 410 -22.57 -11.02 -21.58
C GLU A 410 -21.06 -11.08 -21.87
N PRO A 411 -20.24 -10.11 -21.40
CA PRO A 411 -18.78 -10.21 -21.43
C PRO A 411 -18.22 -11.52 -20.87
N VAL A 412 -18.69 -11.96 -19.70
CA VAL A 412 -18.21 -13.20 -19.06
C VAL A 412 -18.51 -14.42 -19.91
N ARG A 413 -19.71 -14.48 -20.51
CA ARG A 413 -20.17 -15.60 -21.35
C ARG A 413 -19.37 -15.70 -22.65
N GLU A 414 -19.09 -14.57 -23.30
CA GLU A 414 -18.24 -14.53 -24.50
C GLU A 414 -16.77 -14.91 -24.19
N MET A 415 -16.22 -14.41 -23.08
CA MET A 415 -14.87 -14.78 -22.63
C MET A 415 -14.77 -16.27 -22.28
N LEU A 416 -15.79 -16.84 -21.62
CA LEU A 416 -15.87 -18.27 -21.31
C LEU A 416 -16.03 -19.15 -22.55
N SER A 417 -16.85 -18.76 -23.54
CA SER A 417 -16.99 -19.54 -24.78
C SER A 417 -15.67 -19.59 -25.55
N TYR A 418 -14.99 -18.46 -25.72
CA TYR A 418 -13.73 -18.43 -26.45
C TYR A 418 -12.58 -19.13 -25.70
N ALA A 419 -12.55 -19.05 -24.37
CA ALA A 419 -11.58 -19.80 -23.55
C ALA A 419 -11.77 -21.33 -23.64
N ARG A 420 -12.98 -21.82 -23.95
CA ARG A 420 -13.26 -23.25 -24.21
C ARG A 420 -12.95 -23.69 -25.64
N GLU A 421 -12.89 -22.76 -26.60
CA GLU A 421 -12.64 -23.04 -28.02
C GLU A 421 -11.16 -22.95 -28.41
N THR A 422 -10.41 -22.02 -27.81
CA THR A 422 -8.98 -21.81 -28.13
C THR A 422 -8.07 -22.94 -27.64
N GLN A 423 -6.99 -23.18 -28.38
CA GLN A 423 -5.92 -24.14 -27.99
C GLN A 423 -4.70 -23.44 -27.35
N HIS A 424 -4.72 -22.12 -27.26
CA HIS A 424 -3.60 -21.32 -26.77
C HIS A 424 -3.72 -21.02 -25.27
N GLU A 425 -3.00 -21.80 -24.45
CA GLU A 425 -2.92 -21.65 -22.98
C GLU A 425 -2.78 -20.20 -22.48
N LYS A 426 -2.06 -19.37 -23.23
CA LYS A 426 -1.85 -17.93 -22.97
C LYS A 426 -3.14 -17.12 -23.06
N ILE A 427 -3.96 -17.39 -24.08
CA ILE A 427 -5.26 -16.76 -24.27
C ILE A 427 -6.21 -17.24 -23.17
N ILE A 428 -6.25 -18.56 -22.90
CA ILE A 428 -7.05 -19.15 -21.82
C ILE A 428 -6.69 -18.50 -20.47
N ARG A 429 -5.39 -18.34 -20.16
CA ARG A 429 -4.91 -17.70 -18.92
C ARG A 429 -5.31 -16.22 -18.83
N GLY A 430 -5.14 -15.46 -19.91
CA GLY A 430 -5.55 -14.05 -19.99
C GLY A 430 -7.06 -13.89 -19.75
N LEU A 431 -7.88 -14.72 -20.38
CA LEU A 431 -9.34 -14.73 -20.20
C LEU A 431 -9.76 -15.20 -18.80
N ALA A 432 -9.16 -16.27 -18.29
CA ALA A 432 -9.46 -16.84 -16.97
C ALA A 432 -9.22 -15.83 -15.83
N ILE A 433 -8.20 -14.98 -15.95
CA ILE A 433 -7.91 -13.89 -15.00
C ILE A 433 -8.71 -12.63 -15.34
N GLY A 434 -8.98 -12.36 -16.63
CA GLY A 434 -9.89 -11.31 -17.06
C GLY A 434 -11.30 -11.45 -16.46
N ILE A 435 -11.86 -12.66 -16.48
CA ILE A 435 -13.13 -13.00 -15.83
C ILE A 435 -13.07 -12.72 -14.31
N ALA A 436 -11.95 -13.04 -13.65
CA ALA A 436 -11.78 -12.76 -12.22
C ALA A 436 -11.84 -11.26 -11.90
N PHE A 437 -11.35 -10.37 -12.79
CA PHE A 437 -11.51 -8.92 -12.64
C PHE A 437 -12.96 -8.46 -12.81
N VAL A 438 -13.75 -9.07 -13.70
CA VAL A 438 -15.17 -8.71 -13.89
C VAL A 438 -15.99 -8.90 -12.60
N PHE A 439 -15.64 -9.91 -11.78
CA PHE A 439 -16.28 -10.19 -10.48
C PHE A 439 -15.63 -9.51 -9.26
N TYR A 440 -14.71 -8.56 -9.46
CA TYR A 440 -14.05 -7.85 -8.36
C TYR A 440 -15.06 -7.25 -7.36
N GLY A 441 -14.95 -7.65 -6.08
CA GLY A 441 -15.77 -7.15 -4.97
C GLY A 441 -17.22 -7.65 -4.92
N ARG A 442 -17.66 -8.46 -5.89
CA ARG A 442 -19.07 -8.86 -6.12
C ARG A 442 -19.60 -10.01 -5.25
N GLN A 443 -18.75 -10.59 -4.40
CA GLN A 443 -19.09 -11.59 -3.39
C GLN A 443 -19.99 -12.72 -3.92
N GLU A 444 -21.26 -12.77 -3.48
CA GLU A 444 -22.17 -13.89 -3.74
C GLU A 444 -22.56 -14.06 -5.21
N GLU A 445 -22.59 -12.98 -5.99
CA GLU A 445 -22.91 -12.99 -7.42
C GLU A 445 -21.91 -13.86 -8.22
N ALA A 446 -20.65 -13.91 -7.79
CA ALA A 446 -19.61 -14.70 -8.42
C ALA A 446 -19.74 -16.22 -8.16
N ASN A 447 -20.53 -16.65 -7.18
CA ASN A 447 -20.56 -18.06 -6.73
C ASN A 447 -21.10 -19.04 -7.78
N ALA A 448 -21.87 -18.56 -8.76
CA ALA A 448 -22.29 -19.38 -9.90
C ALA A 448 -21.11 -19.67 -10.83
N THR A 449 -20.45 -18.61 -11.34
CA THR A 449 -19.32 -18.71 -12.27
C THR A 449 -18.09 -19.36 -11.63
N VAL A 450 -17.84 -19.14 -10.33
CA VAL A 450 -16.78 -19.86 -9.59
C VAL A 450 -17.03 -21.37 -9.57
N LYS A 451 -18.28 -21.83 -9.40
CA LYS A 451 -18.60 -23.26 -9.41
C LYS A 451 -18.49 -23.85 -10.82
N GLU A 452 -18.83 -23.10 -11.85
CA GLU A 452 -18.62 -23.50 -13.25
C GLU A 452 -17.12 -23.64 -13.56
N LEU A 453 -16.32 -22.59 -13.30
CA LEU A 453 -14.87 -22.58 -13.53
C LEU A 453 -14.12 -23.65 -12.75
N LEU A 454 -14.53 -23.96 -11.52
CA LEU A 454 -13.90 -25.01 -10.70
C LEU A 454 -14.33 -26.44 -11.08
N ALA A 455 -15.43 -26.61 -11.83
CA ALA A 455 -15.86 -27.89 -12.35
C ALA A 455 -15.16 -28.28 -13.67
N GLU A 456 -14.44 -27.34 -14.30
CA GLU A 456 -13.77 -27.56 -15.58
C GLU A 456 -12.61 -28.55 -15.52
N THR A 457 -12.43 -29.30 -16.60
CA THR A 457 -11.33 -30.28 -16.70
C THR A 457 -9.97 -29.61 -16.87
N ASP A 458 -9.92 -28.44 -17.52
CA ASP A 458 -8.71 -27.65 -17.71
C ASP A 458 -8.23 -26.99 -16.39
N PRO A 459 -6.98 -27.24 -15.95
CA PRO A 459 -6.39 -26.52 -14.84
C PRO A 459 -6.34 -24.99 -14.98
N ILE A 460 -6.26 -24.43 -16.20
CA ILE A 460 -6.16 -22.97 -16.39
C ILE A 460 -7.51 -22.29 -16.12
N LEU A 461 -8.63 -22.89 -16.52
CA LEU A 461 -9.96 -22.44 -16.11
C LEU A 461 -10.18 -22.58 -14.59
N ARG A 462 -9.74 -23.67 -13.96
CA ARG A 462 -9.81 -23.80 -12.48
C ARG A 462 -8.91 -22.78 -11.76
N TYR A 463 -7.75 -22.45 -12.33
CA TYR A 463 -6.88 -21.36 -11.86
C TYR A 463 -7.61 -20.01 -11.90
N GLY A 464 -8.35 -19.72 -12.99
CA GLY A 464 -9.26 -18.56 -13.07
C GLY A 464 -10.37 -18.58 -12.01
N GLY A 465 -11.00 -19.74 -11.77
CA GLY A 465 -12.02 -19.91 -10.73
C GLY A 465 -11.51 -19.58 -9.32
N VAL A 466 -10.25 -19.94 -9.02
CA VAL A 466 -9.56 -19.59 -7.77
C VAL A 466 -9.37 -18.08 -7.63
N TYR A 467 -8.86 -17.39 -8.65
CA TYR A 467 -8.70 -15.92 -8.60
C TYR A 467 -10.05 -15.19 -8.62
N THR A 468 -11.07 -15.74 -9.27
CA THR A 468 -12.44 -15.19 -9.27
C THR A 468 -13.03 -15.22 -7.86
N LEU A 469 -12.88 -16.34 -7.14
CA LEU A 469 -13.25 -16.43 -5.72
C LEU A 469 -12.44 -15.44 -4.86
N ALA A 470 -11.14 -15.28 -5.14
CA ALA A 470 -10.25 -14.39 -4.41
C ALA A 470 -10.62 -12.90 -4.55
N LEU A 471 -10.97 -12.47 -5.77
CA LEU A 471 -11.33 -11.09 -6.07
C LEU A 471 -12.78 -10.75 -5.69
N ALA A 472 -13.71 -11.70 -5.81
CA ALA A 472 -15.09 -11.52 -5.35
C ALA A 472 -15.17 -11.30 -3.82
N TYR A 473 -14.38 -12.04 -3.05
CA TYR A 473 -14.33 -11.97 -1.58
C TYR A 473 -13.13 -11.19 -1.02
N ALA A 474 -12.45 -10.39 -1.84
CA ALA A 474 -11.27 -9.64 -1.43
C ALA A 474 -11.54 -8.78 -0.17
N GLY A 475 -10.71 -8.90 0.86
CA GLY A 475 -10.85 -8.15 2.12
C GLY A 475 -12.17 -8.34 2.88
N THR A 476 -12.91 -9.45 2.65
CA THR A 476 -14.09 -9.82 3.47
C THR A 476 -13.74 -10.71 4.65
N SER A 477 -12.59 -11.40 4.62
CA SER A 477 -12.25 -12.47 5.57
C SER A 477 -13.32 -13.58 5.71
N ASN A 478 -14.16 -13.84 4.68
CA ASN A 478 -15.22 -14.84 4.76
C ASN A 478 -14.68 -16.28 4.96
N ASN A 479 -15.11 -16.93 6.04
CA ASN A 479 -14.73 -18.30 6.41
C ASN A 479 -15.02 -19.33 5.33
N ASP A 480 -16.13 -19.22 4.59
CA ASP A 480 -16.48 -20.20 3.56
C ASP A 480 -15.54 -20.13 2.35
N ALA A 481 -15.20 -18.92 1.91
CA ALA A 481 -14.24 -18.71 0.83
C ALA A 481 -12.81 -19.15 1.24
N VAL A 482 -12.40 -18.87 2.48
CA VAL A 482 -11.13 -19.38 3.05
C VAL A 482 -11.14 -20.91 3.10
N ARG A 483 -12.22 -21.54 3.58
CA ARG A 483 -12.39 -23.00 3.63
C ARG A 483 -12.33 -23.63 2.24
N GLN A 484 -12.97 -23.01 1.25
CA GLN A 484 -12.95 -23.48 -0.14
C GLN A 484 -11.54 -23.39 -0.75
N LEU A 485 -10.83 -22.29 -0.56
CA LEU A 485 -9.43 -22.14 -1.02
C LEU A 485 -8.50 -23.17 -0.35
N LEU A 486 -8.59 -23.33 0.97
CA LEU A 486 -7.80 -24.33 1.71
C LEU A 486 -8.11 -25.77 1.27
N HIS A 487 -9.37 -26.07 0.93
CA HIS A 487 -9.72 -27.36 0.34
C HIS A 487 -9.06 -27.56 -1.03
N ILE A 488 -9.20 -26.59 -1.95
CA ILE A 488 -8.61 -26.65 -3.30
C ILE A 488 -7.09 -26.81 -3.25
N ALA A 489 -6.41 -26.09 -2.35
CA ALA A 489 -4.97 -26.17 -2.15
C ALA A 489 -4.45 -27.57 -1.75
N VAL A 490 -5.32 -28.43 -1.23
CA VAL A 490 -5.01 -29.83 -0.88
C VAL A 490 -5.60 -30.83 -1.89
N SER A 491 -6.79 -30.55 -2.43
CA SER A 491 -7.58 -31.52 -3.21
C SER A 491 -7.33 -31.50 -4.72
N ASP A 492 -6.94 -30.37 -5.32
CA ASP A 492 -6.64 -30.35 -6.76
C ASP A 492 -5.39 -31.18 -7.07
N VAL A 493 -5.24 -31.64 -8.32
CA VAL A 493 -4.08 -32.38 -8.81
C VAL A 493 -3.04 -31.43 -9.44
N SER A 494 -3.45 -30.25 -9.91
CA SER A 494 -2.56 -29.26 -10.53
C SER A 494 -1.83 -28.41 -9.49
N ASP A 495 -0.51 -28.42 -9.56
CA ASP A 495 0.37 -27.61 -8.71
C ASP A 495 0.19 -26.09 -8.90
N ASP A 496 -0.26 -25.65 -10.08
CA ASP A 496 -0.52 -24.22 -10.34
C ASP A 496 -1.84 -23.75 -9.72
N VAL A 497 -2.88 -24.58 -9.74
CA VAL A 497 -4.14 -24.31 -9.03
C VAL A 497 -3.89 -24.31 -7.52
N ARG A 498 -3.07 -25.23 -7.00
CA ARG A 498 -2.64 -25.25 -5.59
C ARG A 498 -1.88 -23.99 -5.20
N ARG A 499 -0.90 -23.57 -6.00
CA ARG A 499 -0.14 -22.32 -5.81
C ARG A 499 -1.06 -21.11 -5.77
N ALA A 500 -1.97 -21.00 -6.75
CA ALA A 500 -2.97 -19.94 -6.80
C ALA A 500 -3.87 -19.91 -5.56
N ALA A 501 -4.32 -21.07 -5.08
CA ALA A 501 -5.22 -21.16 -3.93
C ALA A 501 -4.58 -20.67 -2.63
N VAL A 502 -3.27 -20.93 -2.42
CA VAL A 502 -2.54 -20.39 -1.26
C VAL A 502 -2.26 -18.90 -1.41
N THR A 503 -1.76 -18.43 -2.56
CA THR A 503 -1.54 -16.99 -2.81
C THR A 503 -2.83 -16.18 -2.64
N SER A 504 -3.97 -16.75 -3.05
CA SER A 504 -5.30 -16.12 -2.95
C SER A 504 -5.73 -15.79 -1.52
N LEU A 505 -5.24 -16.52 -0.51
CA LEU A 505 -5.56 -16.25 0.90
C LEU A 505 -5.18 -14.82 1.31
N ALA A 506 -4.12 -14.25 0.74
CA ALA A 506 -3.72 -12.87 1.00
C ALA A 506 -4.80 -11.86 0.57
N PHE A 507 -5.41 -12.06 -0.61
CA PHE A 507 -6.45 -11.16 -1.11
C PHE A 507 -7.74 -11.23 -0.28
N LEU A 508 -8.07 -12.35 0.37
CA LEU A 508 -9.19 -12.43 1.31
C LEU A 508 -8.88 -11.76 2.66
N LEU A 509 -7.63 -11.90 3.15
CA LEU A 509 -7.26 -11.67 4.56
C LEU A 509 -6.38 -10.44 4.82
N PHE A 510 -6.02 -9.62 3.81
CA PHE A 510 -5.12 -8.47 4.00
C PHE A 510 -5.55 -7.45 5.05
N LYS A 511 -6.86 -7.32 5.35
CA LYS A 511 -7.36 -6.51 6.49
C LYS A 511 -6.88 -7.01 7.86
N ASN A 512 -6.62 -8.31 7.98
CA ASN A 512 -6.31 -9.03 9.21
C ASN A 512 -4.94 -9.74 9.09
N PRO A 513 -3.83 -9.00 8.84
CA PRO A 513 -2.53 -9.59 8.51
C PRO A 513 -2.03 -10.54 9.61
N SER A 514 -2.35 -10.27 10.88
CA SER A 514 -1.96 -11.09 12.03
C SER A 514 -2.57 -12.51 12.04
N GLN A 515 -3.55 -12.81 11.19
CA GLN A 515 -4.10 -14.17 11.05
C GLN A 515 -3.35 -15.00 9.99
N VAL A 516 -2.74 -14.34 9.00
CA VAL A 516 -2.18 -15.02 7.82
C VAL A 516 -0.96 -15.89 8.16
N PRO A 517 0.04 -15.45 8.95
CA PRO A 517 1.14 -16.31 9.40
C PRO A 517 0.66 -17.62 10.04
N ARG A 518 -0.34 -17.55 10.91
CA ARG A 518 -0.87 -18.72 11.64
C ARG A 518 -1.59 -19.73 10.73
N ILE A 519 -2.23 -19.28 9.65
CA ILE A 519 -2.87 -20.15 8.66
C ILE A 519 -1.83 -20.74 7.72
N VAL A 520 -0.86 -19.93 7.29
CA VAL A 520 0.11 -20.29 6.25
C VAL A 520 1.29 -21.12 6.79
N GLN A 521 1.60 -21.08 8.09
CA GLN A 521 2.70 -21.83 8.72
C GLN A 521 2.70 -23.34 8.35
N LEU A 522 1.54 -23.98 8.39
CA LEU A 522 1.37 -25.40 8.03
C LEU A 522 1.53 -25.66 6.51
N LEU A 523 1.32 -24.64 5.68
CA LEU A 523 1.48 -24.71 4.22
C LEU A 523 2.94 -24.44 3.81
N SER A 524 3.67 -23.60 4.54
CA SER A 524 5.11 -23.39 4.34
C SER A 524 5.97 -24.62 4.67
N GLU A 525 5.51 -25.54 5.52
CA GLU A 525 6.19 -26.81 5.80
C GLU A 525 5.82 -27.95 4.83
N SER A 526 4.94 -27.70 3.85
CA SER A 526 4.44 -28.73 2.94
C SER A 526 5.53 -29.31 2.03
N TYR A 527 5.44 -30.61 1.71
CA TYR A 527 6.41 -31.28 0.83
C TYR A 527 6.45 -30.67 -0.59
N ASN A 528 5.35 -30.08 -1.04
CA ASN A 528 5.14 -29.58 -2.39
C ASN A 528 5.72 -28.15 -2.56
N PRO A 529 6.73 -27.93 -3.41
CA PRO A 529 7.35 -26.62 -3.56
C PRO A 529 6.42 -25.52 -4.11
N HIS A 530 5.37 -25.87 -4.87
CA HIS A 530 4.43 -24.90 -5.42
C HIS A 530 3.50 -24.35 -4.31
N VAL A 531 3.13 -25.20 -3.34
CA VAL A 531 2.41 -24.79 -2.12
C VAL A 531 3.31 -23.91 -1.24
N ARG A 532 4.59 -24.27 -1.05
CA ARG A 532 5.56 -23.41 -0.34
C ARG A 532 5.81 -22.07 -1.04
N CYS A 533 5.82 -22.03 -2.37
CA CYS A 533 5.95 -20.81 -3.17
C CYS A 533 4.68 -19.92 -3.08
N GLY A 534 3.49 -20.53 -3.08
CA GLY A 534 2.25 -19.80 -2.79
C GLY A 534 2.23 -19.22 -1.37
N ALA A 535 2.76 -19.96 -0.40
CA ALA A 535 2.87 -19.53 0.99
C ALA A 535 3.80 -18.30 1.15
N THR A 536 4.96 -18.25 0.48
CA THR A 536 5.84 -17.08 0.56
C THR A 536 5.18 -15.82 0.00
N LEU A 537 4.57 -15.90 -1.19
CA LEU A 537 3.83 -14.76 -1.75
C LEU A 537 2.61 -14.37 -0.91
N ALA A 538 1.87 -15.32 -0.33
CA ALA A 538 0.74 -15.01 0.53
C ALA A 538 1.15 -14.16 1.75
N LEU A 539 2.27 -14.50 2.40
CA LEU A 539 2.85 -13.71 3.50
C LEU A 539 3.33 -12.34 3.01
N GLY A 540 4.05 -12.29 1.88
CA GLY A 540 4.57 -11.06 1.30
C GLY A 540 3.48 -10.03 0.97
N ILE A 541 2.37 -10.49 0.38
CA ILE A 541 1.25 -9.65 -0.05
C ILE A 541 0.37 -9.25 1.14
N ALA A 542 0.08 -10.17 2.07
CA ALA A 542 -0.81 -9.87 3.21
C ALA A 542 -0.14 -8.99 4.28
N CYS A 543 1.17 -9.17 4.51
CA CYS A 543 1.92 -8.46 5.56
C CYS A 543 2.81 -7.33 4.98
N ALA A 544 2.55 -6.89 3.75
CA ALA A 544 3.29 -5.81 3.09
C ALA A 544 3.34 -4.53 3.94
N GLY A 545 4.52 -3.90 4.03
CA GLY A 545 4.76 -2.69 4.83
C GLY A 545 4.64 -2.85 6.36
N THR A 546 4.10 -3.96 6.88
CA THR A 546 3.79 -4.12 8.32
C THR A 546 5.00 -4.40 9.21
N GLY A 547 6.12 -4.89 8.65
CA GLY A 547 7.28 -5.31 9.44
C GLY A 547 7.06 -6.49 10.40
N MET A 548 5.99 -7.28 10.21
CA MET A 548 5.58 -8.32 11.17
C MET A 548 6.61 -9.45 11.34
N GLN A 549 7.17 -9.57 12.55
CA GLN A 549 8.23 -10.51 12.89
C GLN A 549 7.82 -11.99 12.66
N ASP A 550 6.60 -12.39 13.04
CA ASP A 550 6.05 -13.74 12.83
C ASP A 550 6.14 -14.19 11.35
N ALA A 551 5.92 -13.27 10.41
CA ALA A 551 6.02 -13.57 8.98
C ALA A 551 7.49 -13.69 8.53
N ILE A 552 8.39 -12.91 9.11
CA ILE A 552 9.84 -12.96 8.82
C ILE A 552 10.44 -14.28 9.32
N GLU A 553 10.03 -14.76 10.50
CA GLU A 553 10.50 -16.03 11.07
C GLU A 553 10.06 -17.26 10.26
N ILE A 554 8.91 -17.19 9.58
CA ILE A 554 8.47 -18.22 8.61
C ILE A 554 9.27 -18.11 7.29
N LEU A 555 9.61 -16.91 6.83
CA LEU A 555 10.33 -16.70 5.56
C LEU A 555 11.84 -16.97 5.66
N GLU A 556 12.48 -16.73 6.80
CA GLU A 556 13.91 -16.98 7.02
C GLU A 556 14.39 -18.41 6.66
N PRO A 557 13.72 -19.51 7.04
CA PRO A 557 14.08 -20.84 6.56
C PRO A 557 13.79 -21.04 5.06
N MET A 558 12.75 -20.40 4.52
CA MET A 558 12.37 -20.52 3.10
C MET A 558 13.39 -19.84 2.15
N THR A 559 14.18 -18.87 2.63
CA THR A 559 15.35 -18.37 1.89
C THR A 559 16.44 -19.43 1.65
N LYS A 560 16.41 -20.54 2.41
CA LYS A 560 17.38 -21.65 2.37
C LYS A 560 16.73 -22.96 1.85
N ASP A 561 15.52 -22.86 1.28
CA ASP A 561 14.84 -24.00 0.64
C ASP A 561 15.69 -24.58 -0.50
N SER A 562 15.59 -25.89 -0.75
CA SER A 562 16.31 -26.53 -1.85
C SER A 562 15.80 -26.10 -3.23
N VAL A 563 14.59 -25.52 -3.34
CA VAL A 563 13.95 -25.18 -4.62
C VAL A 563 14.01 -23.68 -4.93
N ASP A 564 14.57 -23.35 -6.10
CA ASP A 564 15.02 -22.00 -6.46
C ASP A 564 13.88 -20.97 -6.53
N PHE A 565 12.70 -21.39 -7.00
CA PHE A 565 11.52 -20.52 -7.06
C PHE A 565 10.84 -20.32 -5.69
N VAL A 566 11.11 -21.20 -4.71
CA VAL A 566 10.73 -20.96 -3.31
C VAL A 566 11.67 -19.93 -2.70
N ARG A 567 12.99 -20.05 -2.92
CA ARG A 567 13.98 -19.01 -2.52
C ARG A 567 13.65 -17.65 -3.15
N GLN A 568 13.34 -17.63 -4.46
CA GLN A 568 12.89 -16.43 -5.18
C GLN A 568 11.66 -15.79 -4.52
N GLY A 569 10.60 -16.56 -4.26
CA GLY A 569 9.38 -16.08 -3.60
C GLY A 569 9.65 -15.54 -2.19
N ALA A 570 10.52 -16.20 -1.42
CA ALA A 570 10.93 -15.74 -0.10
C ALA A 570 11.67 -14.39 -0.13
N PHE A 571 12.59 -14.19 -1.08
CA PHE A 571 13.29 -12.90 -1.25
C PHE A 571 12.34 -11.77 -1.71
N ILE A 572 11.37 -12.07 -2.58
CA ILE A 572 10.35 -11.10 -2.98
C ILE A 572 9.46 -10.72 -1.78
N ALA A 573 8.98 -11.72 -1.02
CA ALA A 573 8.10 -11.53 0.13
C ALA A 573 8.76 -10.76 1.28
N LEU A 574 10.02 -11.08 1.62
CA LEU A 574 10.81 -10.30 2.58
C LEU A 574 10.97 -8.84 2.13
N GLY A 575 11.11 -8.60 0.81
CA GLY A 575 11.16 -7.25 0.24
C GLY A 575 9.87 -6.45 0.40
N MET A 576 8.70 -7.12 0.39
CA MET A 576 7.39 -6.49 0.60
C MET A 576 7.10 -6.20 2.08
N ILE A 577 7.47 -7.11 3.00
CA ILE A 577 7.20 -6.97 4.44
C ILE A 577 8.12 -5.91 5.09
N LEU A 578 9.37 -5.84 4.65
CA LEU A 578 10.38 -4.88 5.14
C LEU A 578 10.35 -3.53 4.39
N LEU A 579 9.37 -3.34 3.50
CA LEU A 579 9.13 -2.08 2.81
C LEU A 579 8.89 -0.96 3.83
N GLU A 580 9.52 0.20 3.62
CA GLU A 580 9.45 1.39 4.48
C GLU A 580 9.95 1.26 5.93
N GLN A 581 10.26 0.06 6.40
CA GLN A 581 10.74 -0.18 7.76
C GLN A 581 12.17 0.34 7.97
N SER A 582 12.50 0.65 9.23
CA SER A 582 13.84 1.09 9.64
C SER A 582 14.61 -0.05 10.32
N GLU A 583 15.92 0.10 10.46
CA GLU A 583 16.77 -0.81 11.24
C GLU A 583 16.40 -0.81 12.73
N ALA A 584 15.74 0.25 13.22
CA ALA A 584 15.30 0.37 14.61
C ALA A 584 13.90 -0.21 14.86
N SER A 585 13.01 -0.25 13.85
CA SER A 585 11.75 -0.99 13.93
C SER A 585 11.94 -2.49 13.64
N SER A 586 12.84 -2.82 12.71
CA SER A 586 13.11 -4.19 12.25
C SER A 586 14.62 -4.50 12.16
N PRO A 587 15.22 -5.14 13.18
CA PRO A 587 16.64 -5.53 13.14
C PRO A 587 17.00 -6.49 11.99
N SER A 588 16.00 -7.22 11.48
CA SER A 588 16.07 -8.11 10.32
C SER A 588 16.29 -7.39 8.98
N LEU A 589 16.08 -6.07 8.90
CA LEU A 589 16.36 -5.29 7.69
C LEU A 589 17.85 -5.32 7.32
N ALA A 590 18.74 -5.14 8.29
CA ALA A 590 20.18 -5.11 8.05
C ALA A 590 20.73 -6.48 7.61
N SER A 591 20.28 -7.56 8.24
CA SER A 591 20.65 -8.93 7.83
C SER A 591 20.12 -9.26 6.43
N THR A 592 18.86 -8.97 6.14
CA THR A 592 18.23 -9.23 4.83
C THR A 592 18.90 -8.44 3.70
N ARG A 593 19.22 -7.15 3.90
CA ARG A 593 19.96 -6.37 2.90
C ARG A 593 21.37 -6.94 2.64
N SER A 594 22.05 -7.43 3.69
CA SER A 594 23.36 -8.10 3.53
C SER A 594 23.25 -9.44 2.79
N LEU A 595 22.15 -10.19 3.02
CA LEU A 595 21.84 -11.45 2.34
C LEU A 595 21.63 -11.23 0.84
N TYR A 596 20.79 -10.26 0.44
CA TYR A 596 20.58 -9.97 -0.99
C TYR A 596 21.89 -9.62 -1.71
N SER A 597 22.70 -8.72 -1.14
CA SER A 597 23.98 -8.34 -1.74
C SER A 597 24.93 -9.53 -1.89
N LYS A 598 24.94 -10.46 -0.91
CA LYS A 598 25.68 -11.72 -1.01
C LYS A 598 25.17 -12.58 -2.17
N ILE A 599 23.87 -12.88 -2.22
CA ILE A 599 23.26 -13.76 -3.24
C ILE A 599 23.44 -13.20 -4.66
N VAL A 600 23.34 -11.88 -4.84
CA VAL A 600 23.61 -11.20 -6.11
C VAL A 600 25.09 -11.32 -6.51
N SER A 601 26.02 -11.25 -5.56
CA SER A 601 27.47 -11.33 -5.83
C SER A 601 28.01 -12.75 -6.06
N ASP A 602 27.36 -13.78 -5.48
CA ASP A 602 27.87 -15.15 -5.53
C ASP A 602 27.60 -15.77 -6.90
N LYS A 603 28.63 -16.31 -7.56
CA LYS A 603 28.50 -16.90 -8.90
C LYS A 603 27.82 -18.28 -8.88
N HIS A 604 27.80 -18.96 -7.74
CA HIS A 604 27.26 -20.32 -7.61
C HIS A 604 25.77 -20.37 -7.28
N GLU A 605 25.17 -19.27 -6.81
CA GLU A 605 23.72 -19.16 -6.58
C GLU A 605 22.92 -19.14 -7.89
N ASP A 606 21.69 -19.67 -7.85
CA ASP A 606 20.89 -19.88 -9.05
C ASP A 606 20.35 -18.59 -9.69
N PRO A 607 20.13 -18.56 -11.02
CA PRO A 607 19.64 -17.36 -11.71
C PRO A 607 18.28 -16.86 -11.17
N MET A 608 17.42 -17.78 -10.71
CA MET A 608 16.11 -17.46 -10.17
C MET A 608 16.18 -16.86 -8.76
N ALA A 609 17.11 -17.36 -7.93
CA ALA A 609 17.40 -16.80 -6.60
C ALA A 609 17.96 -15.37 -6.73
N LYS A 610 18.86 -15.13 -7.68
CA LYS A 610 19.39 -13.80 -8.03
C LYS A 610 18.32 -12.84 -8.52
N PHE A 611 17.42 -13.29 -9.39
CA PHE A 611 16.26 -12.49 -9.82
C PHE A 611 15.40 -12.07 -8.61
N GLY A 612 15.10 -13.00 -7.70
CA GLY A 612 14.34 -12.72 -6.47
C GLY A 612 15.05 -11.73 -5.55
N ALA A 613 16.37 -11.85 -5.36
CA ALA A 613 17.16 -10.95 -4.53
C ALA A 613 17.25 -9.52 -5.12
N ALA A 614 17.47 -9.38 -6.43
CA ALA A 614 17.48 -8.09 -7.10
C ALA A 614 16.09 -7.41 -7.07
N LEU A 615 15.02 -8.17 -7.30
CA LEU A 615 13.65 -7.66 -7.21
C LEU A 615 13.27 -7.28 -5.76
N GLY A 616 13.68 -8.09 -4.77
CA GLY A 616 13.49 -7.81 -3.34
C GLY A 616 14.25 -6.55 -2.87
N GLN A 617 15.47 -6.31 -3.36
CA GLN A 617 16.15 -5.02 -3.17
C GLN A 617 15.36 -3.86 -3.80
N GLY A 618 14.89 -4.06 -5.03
CA GLY A 618 14.11 -3.06 -5.76
C GLY A 618 12.80 -2.66 -5.06
N LEU A 619 12.19 -3.61 -4.37
CA LEU A 619 11.01 -3.38 -3.53
C LEU A 619 11.37 -2.60 -2.26
N ILE A 620 12.36 -3.01 -1.45
CA ILE A 620 12.71 -2.28 -0.20
C ILE A 620 13.11 -0.82 -0.46
N ASP A 621 13.80 -0.55 -1.58
CA ASP A 621 14.23 0.80 -1.96
C ASP A 621 13.24 1.52 -2.91
N ALA A 622 11.99 1.02 -3.06
CA ALA A 622 11.01 1.54 -4.02
C ALA A 622 10.64 3.02 -3.80
N GLY A 623 10.41 3.75 -4.90
CA GLY A 623 9.97 5.16 -4.88
C GLY A 623 10.88 6.10 -4.07
N GLY A 624 12.19 5.82 -4.00
CA GLY A 624 13.12 6.53 -3.13
C GLY A 624 12.93 6.28 -1.63
N ARG A 625 12.32 5.15 -1.26
CA ARG A 625 11.88 4.74 0.09
C ARG A 625 10.71 5.56 0.66
N ASN A 626 9.87 6.10 -0.22
CA ASN A 626 8.72 6.94 0.15
C ASN A 626 7.38 6.36 -0.31
N VAL A 627 7.36 5.10 -0.75
CA VAL A 627 6.13 4.38 -1.15
C VAL A 627 6.03 3.07 -0.40
N THR A 628 4.81 2.72 0.01
CA THR A 628 4.47 1.41 0.57
C THR A 628 3.65 0.58 -0.44
N ILE A 629 3.51 -0.72 -0.18
CA ILE A 629 2.53 -1.58 -0.85
C ILE A 629 1.37 -1.73 0.12
N ASN A 630 0.20 -1.26 -0.28
CA ASN A 630 -0.98 -1.26 0.56
C ASN A 630 -2.23 -1.61 -0.27
N LEU A 631 -3.07 -2.49 0.28
CA LEU A 631 -4.29 -2.99 -0.38
C LEU A 631 -5.57 -2.32 0.17
N GLN A 632 -5.44 -1.49 1.20
CA GLN A 632 -6.54 -0.81 1.89
C GLN A 632 -6.30 0.70 1.89
N SER A 633 -7.12 1.47 1.15
CA SER A 633 -7.11 2.94 1.22
C SER A 633 -7.22 3.42 2.67
N ARG A 634 -6.68 4.60 2.98
CA ARG A 634 -6.80 5.28 4.28
C ARG A 634 -8.23 5.29 4.83
N ALA A 635 -9.22 5.42 3.96
CA ALA A 635 -10.64 5.36 4.32
C ALA A 635 -11.09 4.00 4.88
N GLY A 636 -10.26 2.95 4.81
CA GLY A 636 -10.62 1.58 5.17
C GLY A 636 -11.29 0.80 4.03
N SER A 637 -11.39 1.40 2.84
CA SER A 637 -11.88 0.79 1.60
C SER A 637 -10.79 -0.06 0.91
N ARG A 638 -11.16 -0.83 -0.10
CA ARG A 638 -10.25 -1.65 -0.92
C ARG A 638 -9.60 -0.77 -1.99
N ASN A 639 -8.26 -0.74 -2.10
CA ASN A 639 -7.63 -0.11 -3.26
C ASN A 639 -7.71 -1.06 -4.47
N THR A 640 -8.47 -0.64 -5.49
CA THR A 640 -8.66 -1.35 -6.76
C THR A 640 -7.34 -1.49 -7.53
N ASN A 641 -6.63 -0.39 -7.74
CA ASN A 641 -5.34 -0.32 -8.44
C ASN A 641 -4.31 -1.28 -7.82
N ALA A 642 -4.22 -1.29 -6.48
CA ALA A 642 -3.24 -2.08 -5.77
C ALA A 642 -3.55 -3.58 -5.81
N ILE A 643 -4.80 -3.98 -5.54
CA ILE A 643 -5.18 -5.40 -5.58
C ILE A 643 -5.05 -5.97 -6.99
N VAL A 644 -5.49 -5.22 -8.02
CA VAL A 644 -5.34 -5.61 -9.42
C VAL A 644 -3.86 -5.68 -9.81
N GLY A 645 -3.06 -4.68 -9.42
CA GLY A 645 -1.61 -4.64 -9.66
C GLY A 645 -0.88 -5.85 -9.08
N MET A 646 -1.24 -6.25 -7.85
CA MET A 646 -0.65 -7.42 -7.19
C MET A 646 -1.13 -8.75 -7.79
N VAL A 647 -2.38 -8.88 -8.23
CA VAL A 647 -2.83 -10.08 -8.98
C VAL A 647 -2.08 -10.22 -10.30
N MET A 648 -1.88 -9.12 -11.04
CA MET A 648 -1.08 -9.12 -12.27
C MET A 648 0.40 -9.43 -11.99
N PHE A 649 0.96 -8.87 -10.92
CA PHE A 649 2.32 -9.19 -10.48
C PHE A 649 2.50 -10.69 -10.23
N CYS A 650 1.54 -11.38 -9.57
CA CYS A 650 1.61 -12.82 -9.32
C CYS A 650 1.73 -13.69 -10.60
N GLN A 651 1.45 -13.15 -11.79
CA GLN A 651 1.56 -13.86 -13.07
C GLN A 651 2.95 -13.79 -13.72
N PHE A 652 3.92 -13.09 -13.11
CA PHE A 652 5.21 -12.79 -13.74
C PHE A 652 6.01 -14.01 -14.23
N TRP A 653 5.78 -15.20 -13.64
CA TRP A 653 6.41 -16.45 -14.08
C TRP A 653 5.99 -16.90 -15.49
N TYR A 654 4.73 -16.66 -15.88
CA TYR A 654 4.27 -16.93 -17.25
C TYR A 654 4.64 -15.79 -18.19
N TRP A 655 4.60 -14.55 -17.69
CA TRP A 655 4.87 -13.36 -18.48
C TRP A 655 5.57 -12.25 -17.67
N TYR A 656 6.90 -12.20 -17.77
CA TYR A 656 7.74 -11.24 -17.04
C TYR A 656 7.29 -9.76 -17.12
N PRO A 657 6.76 -9.23 -18.25
CA PRO A 657 6.28 -7.85 -18.31
C PRO A 657 5.13 -7.51 -17.34
N LEU A 658 4.39 -8.49 -16.82
CA LEU A 658 3.33 -8.26 -15.82
C LEU A 658 3.89 -7.87 -14.45
N ALA A 659 5.19 -8.10 -14.19
CA ALA A 659 5.85 -7.63 -12.97
C ALA A 659 5.81 -6.09 -12.84
N HIS A 660 5.76 -5.34 -13.95
CA HIS A 660 5.64 -3.88 -13.92
C HIS A 660 4.32 -3.40 -13.27
N CYS A 661 3.26 -4.21 -13.28
CA CYS A 661 1.97 -3.89 -12.66
C CYS A 661 2.04 -3.72 -11.13
N ALA A 662 3.12 -4.16 -10.46
CA ALA A 662 3.34 -3.85 -9.05
C ALA A 662 3.39 -2.33 -8.78
N CYS A 663 3.74 -1.51 -9.77
CA CYS A 663 3.69 -0.04 -9.62
C CYS A 663 2.28 0.53 -9.49
N LEU A 664 1.22 -0.26 -9.69
CA LEU A 664 -0.15 0.12 -9.38
C LEU A 664 -0.48 0.00 -7.87
N ALA A 665 0.34 -0.74 -7.11
CA ALA A 665 0.21 -0.95 -5.68
C ALA A 665 1.14 -0.07 -4.82
N PHE A 666 2.03 0.72 -5.44
CA PHE A 666 2.89 1.68 -4.75
C PHE A 666 2.10 2.95 -4.38
N GLU A 667 1.75 3.09 -3.11
CA GLU A 667 1.14 4.30 -2.53
C GLU A 667 2.22 5.14 -1.82
N PRO A 668 2.39 6.44 -2.14
CA PRO A 668 3.31 7.32 -1.40
C PRO A 668 2.89 7.49 0.06
N THR A 669 3.85 7.58 0.99
CA THR A 669 3.57 7.82 2.42
C THR A 669 4.18 9.16 2.88
N GLY A 670 3.33 10.10 3.27
CA GLY A 670 3.74 11.48 3.56
C GLY A 670 2.56 12.34 3.94
N ILE A 671 2.83 13.54 4.43
CA ILE A 671 1.80 14.56 4.65
C ILE A 671 1.96 15.65 3.58
N ILE A 672 0.90 15.88 2.82
CA ILE A 672 0.82 16.88 1.75
C ILE A 672 -0.17 17.96 2.17
N GLY A 673 0.36 19.00 2.78
CA GLY A 673 -0.43 20.17 3.12
C GLY A 673 -0.69 21.06 1.91
N LEU A 674 -1.94 21.52 1.80
CA LEU A 674 -2.45 22.40 0.75
C LEU A 674 -3.10 23.67 1.33
N ASP A 675 -3.07 24.76 0.57
CA ASP A 675 -3.93 25.92 0.76
C ASP A 675 -5.22 25.82 -0.10
N GLY A 676 -6.18 26.72 0.12
CA GLY A 676 -7.45 26.76 -0.64
C GLY A 676 -7.32 27.10 -2.13
N ASP A 677 -6.10 27.35 -2.63
CA ASP A 677 -5.72 27.48 -4.04
C ASP A 677 -4.93 26.27 -4.56
N LEU A 678 -4.92 25.16 -3.81
CA LEU A 678 -4.29 23.89 -4.12
C LEU A 678 -2.76 23.97 -4.31
N LYS A 679 -2.13 24.97 -3.69
CA LYS A 679 -0.66 25.11 -3.64
C LYS A 679 -0.14 24.55 -2.32
N VAL A 680 1.16 24.26 -2.28
CA VAL A 680 1.85 23.67 -1.13
C VAL A 680 2.42 24.78 -0.21
N PRO A 681 1.76 25.16 0.90
CA PRO A 681 2.31 26.11 1.88
C PRO A 681 3.55 25.55 2.59
N LYS A 682 4.41 26.45 3.08
CA LYS A 682 5.53 26.10 3.96
C LYS A 682 5.09 26.20 5.43
N PHE A 683 5.09 25.06 6.12
CA PHE A 683 4.89 24.94 7.57
C PHE A 683 5.68 23.74 8.11
N GLU A 684 5.71 23.59 9.43
CA GLU A 684 6.41 22.51 10.14
C GLU A 684 5.45 21.69 11.02
N LEU A 685 5.70 20.38 11.08
CA LEU A 685 5.00 19.35 11.84
C LEU A 685 5.88 18.91 13.03
N THR A 686 5.30 18.57 14.18
CA THR A 686 6.07 17.94 15.27
C THR A 686 5.74 16.46 15.43
N SER A 687 6.71 15.61 15.13
CA SER A 687 6.67 14.15 15.33
C SER A 687 7.15 13.82 16.75
N ASN A 688 6.25 13.35 17.62
CA ASN A 688 6.54 13.05 19.04
C ASN A 688 7.17 11.65 19.22
N ALA A 689 8.17 11.34 18.41
CA ALA A 689 8.90 10.09 18.41
C ALA A 689 10.41 10.34 18.22
N LYS A 690 11.23 9.31 18.49
CA LYS A 690 12.66 9.38 18.21
C LYS A 690 12.90 9.32 16.70
N PRO A 691 13.72 10.21 16.11
CA PRO A 691 14.05 10.17 14.68
C PRO A 691 14.55 8.80 14.21
N SER A 692 15.34 8.12 15.05
CA SER A 692 15.92 6.80 14.78
C SER A 692 14.90 5.70 14.44
N LEU A 693 13.64 5.84 14.85
CA LEU A 693 12.57 4.87 14.54
C LEU A 693 12.04 4.97 13.10
N PHE A 694 12.07 6.16 12.51
CA PHE A 694 11.46 6.44 11.20
C PHE A 694 12.44 6.97 10.14
N ALA A 695 13.67 7.31 10.55
CA ALA A 695 14.75 7.73 9.66
C ALA A 695 15.01 6.72 8.53
N TYR A 696 15.36 7.25 7.35
CA TYR A 696 15.81 6.43 6.22
C TYR A 696 17.02 5.56 6.61
N PRO A 697 17.07 4.28 6.18
CA PRO A 697 18.26 3.47 6.30
C PRO A 697 19.49 4.19 5.72
N PRO A 698 20.66 4.15 6.37
CA PRO A 698 21.84 4.85 5.87
C PRO A 698 22.20 4.37 4.46
N ALA A 699 22.55 5.31 3.58
CA ALA A 699 23.07 4.98 2.25
C ALA A 699 24.31 4.08 2.39
N THR A 700 24.48 3.14 1.45
CA THR A 700 25.62 2.22 1.51
C THR A 700 26.93 3.02 1.40
N PRO A 701 27.90 2.82 2.30
CA PRO A 701 29.14 3.57 2.24
C PRO A 701 29.87 3.20 0.94
N PRO A 702 30.30 4.17 0.11
CA PRO A 702 31.05 3.87 -1.10
C PRO A 702 32.29 3.04 -0.73
N PRO A 703 32.63 2.00 -1.49
CA PRO A 703 33.60 0.99 -1.07
C PRO A 703 34.95 1.63 -0.76
N LYS A 704 35.24 1.79 0.54
CA LYS A 704 36.48 2.34 1.07
C LYS A 704 37.63 1.42 0.71
N LYS A 705 38.17 1.62 -0.51
CA LYS A 705 39.20 0.83 -1.21
C LYS A 705 39.85 -0.21 -0.30
N GLU A 706 39.29 -1.42 -0.25
CA GLU A 706 39.84 -2.52 0.57
C GLU A 706 41.29 -2.83 0.20
N ALA A 707 41.71 -2.47 -1.03
CA ALA A 707 43.09 -2.40 -1.45
C ALA A 707 44.00 -1.74 -0.40
N VAL A 708 43.59 -0.65 0.26
CA VAL A 708 44.43 0.01 1.29
C VAL A 708 44.59 -0.88 2.53
N ALA A 709 43.53 -1.53 3.01
CA ALA A 709 43.59 -2.45 4.16
C ALA A 709 44.36 -3.75 3.84
N LYS A 710 44.14 -4.30 2.65
CA LYS A 710 44.81 -5.51 2.14
C LYS A 710 46.29 -5.25 1.79
N VAL A 711 46.62 -4.06 1.26
CA VAL A 711 48.02 -3.62 1.10
C VAL A 711 48.67 -3.35 2.46
N ALA A 712 48.00 -2.70 3.41
CA ALA A 712 48.56 -2.47 4.75
C ALA A 712 48.89 -3.80 5.46
N THR A 713 47.98 -4.79 5.41
CA THR A 713 48.24 -6.13 5.98
C THR A 713 49.28 -6.94 5.16
N ALA A 714 49.33 -6.79 3.83
CA ALA A 714 50.38 -7.39 3.02
C ALA A 714 51.77 -6.77 3.30
N VAL A 715 51.87 -5.45 3.44
CA VAL A 715 53.11 -4.74 3.80
C VAL A 715 53.53 -5.13 5.21
N LEU A 716 52.63 -5.08 6.21
CA LEU A 716 52.97 -5.47 7.59
C LEU A 716 53.42 -6.93 7.68
N SER A 717 52.73 -7.86 7.01
CA SER A 717 53.08 -9.29 7.05
C SER A 717 54.34 -9.63 6.23
N THR A 718 54.63 -8.91 5.14
CA THR A 718 55.90 -9.04 4.41
C THR A 718 57.06 -8.42 5.18
N THR A 719 56.94 -7.19 5.70
CA THR A 719 57.97 -6.55 6.54
C THR A 719 58.26 -7.36 7.81
N ALA A 720 57.24 -7.94 8.46
CA ALA A 720 57.44 -8.84 9.60
C ALA A 720 58.17 -10.13 9.20
N LYS A 721 57.80 -10.76 8.08
CA LYS A 721 58.52 -11.94 7.54
C LYS A 721 59.95 -11.61 7.15
N VAL A 722 60.21 -10.44 6.55
CA VAL A 722 61.57 -9.98 6.19
C VAL A 722 62.41 -9.78 7.44
N LYS A 723 61.96 -8.96 8.41
CA LYS A 723 62.69 -8.74 9.68
C LYS A 723 62.91 -10.04 10.48
N ALA A 724 61.97 -10.98 10.44
CA ALA A 724 62.14 -12.30 11.06
C ALA A 724 63.15 -13.19 10.30
N ARG A 725 63.27 -13.05 8.98
CA ARG A 725 64.24 -13.76 8.14
C ARG A 725 65.64 -13.16 8.23
N GLU A 726 65.73 -11.83 8.36
CA GLU A 726 66.96 -11.10 8.64
C GLU A 726 67.50 -11.44 10.03
N LYS A 727 66.66 -11.41 11.09
CA LYS A 727 67.08 -11.90 12.41
C LYS A 727 67.54 -13.36 12.38
N LYS A 728 66.94 -14.22 11.55
CA LYS A 728 67.39 -15.61 11.36
C LYS A 728 68.67 -15.76 10.52
N LYS A 729 69.05 -14.78 9.71
CA LYS A 729 70.35 -14.72 9.03
C LYS A 729 71.45 -14.19 9.96
N ALA A 730 71.19 -13.06 10.63
CA ALA A 730 72.11 -12.47 11.61
C ALA A 730 72.43 -13.43 12.77
N ALA A 731 71.47 -14.28 13.17
CA ALA A 731 71.69 -15.35 14.15
C ALA A 731 72.33 -16.64 13.60
N ALA A 732 72.72 -16.68 12.31
CA ALA A 732 73.34 -17.82 11.64
C ALA A 732 74.72 -17.50 11.01
N GLU A 733 75.06 -16.21 10.86
CA GLU A 733 76.31 -15.73 10.24
C GLU A 733 77.28 -15.14 11.29
N GLY A 734 77.14 -15.51 12.57
CA GLY A 734 77.81 -14.89 13.70
C GLY A 734 78.86 -15.75 14.42
N ASP A 735 79.96 -16.13 13.75
CA ASP A 735 81.25 -16.41 14.42
C ASP A 735 82.46 -16.32 13.46
N ALA A 736 82.97 -15.10 13.22
CA ALA A 736 84.30 -14.82 12.66
C ALA A 736 84.68 -13.33 12.81
N MET A 737 85.69 -13.04 13.64
CA MET A 737 86.42 -11.75 13.66
C MET A 737 87.53 -11.77 12.57
N ASP A 738 88.29 -10.71 12.26
CA ASP A 738 88.67 -9.53 13.06
C ASP A 738 89.22 -8.36 12.21
N THR A 739 89.42 -7.18 12.85
CA THR A 739 90.23 -6.00 12.45
C THR A 739 89.87 -5.20 11.18
N ASP A 740 90.03 -3.86 11.09
CA ASP A 740 90.03 -2.68 12.00
C ASP A 740 89.86 -1.43 11.04
N GLU A 741 89.76 -0.13 11.34
CA GLU A 741 90.03 0.71 12.53
C GLU A 741 88.85 1.63 12.92
N LYS A 742 88.78 1.90 14.24
CA LYS A 742 88.77 3.21 14.94
C LYS A 742 88.49 4.50 14.13
N ALA A 743 87.97 5.59 14.71
CA ALA A 743 87.22 5.93 15.95
C ALA A 743 86.68 7.38 15.73
N ASP A 744 85.78 8.00 16.50
CA ASP A 744 85.70 8.32 17.94
C ASP A 744 84.32 9.04 18.18
N VAL A 745 83.76 9.27 19.39
CA VAL A 745 83.70 8.52 20.66
C VAL A 745 82.68 9.20 21.62
N LYS A 746 82.01 8.42 22.50
CA LYS A 746 81.26 8.82 23.74
C LYS A 746 79.94 9.63 23.60
N THR A 747 78.78 9.07 24.03
CA THR A 747 78.09 9.09 25.37
C THR A 747 77.42 10.44 25.71
N GLU A 748 76.32 10.55 26.46
CA GLU A 748 75.64 9.68 27.47
C GLU A 748 74.12 9.53 27.13
N GLY A 749 73.22 8.86 27.86
CA GLY A 749 73.25 8.18 29.17
C GLY A 749 71.98 7.33 29.42
N ASP A 750 71.85 6.73 30.61
CA ASP A 750 70.89 5.66 30.93
C ASP A 750 69.49 6.14 31.40
N GLY A 751 68.50 5.23 31.48
CA GLY A 751 67.15 5.52 31.98
C GLY A 751 66.20 4.31 32.08
N ASP A 752 66.01 3.79 33.29
CA ASP A 752 65.18 2.61 33.60
C ASP A 752 63.71 2.73 33.18
N ILE A 753 63.11 1.57 32.82
CA ILE A 753 61.67 1.40 32.65
C ILE A 753 61.11 0.61 33.83
N GLU A 754 60.51 1.30 34.81
CA GLU A 754 59.69 0.64 35.84
C GLU A 754 58.43 -0.01 35.22
N MET A 755 58.06 -1.19 35.71
CA MET A 755 56.74 -1.76 35.41
C MET A 755 55.64 -1.02 36.17
N LYS A 756 54.68 -0.45 35.45
CA LYS A 756 53.32 -0.25 35.98
C LYS A 756 52.32 -1.10 35.22
N THR A 757 51.95 -2.21 35.84
CA THR A 757 50.69 -2.90 35.57
C THR A 757 49.54 -2.10 36.15
N GLU A 758 48.64 -1.59 35.30
CA GLU A 758 47.27 -1.29 35.72
C GLU A 758 46.31 -2.22 34.97
N GLU A 759 45.42 -2.86 35.73
CA GLU A 759 44.43 -3.80 35.20
C GLU A 759 43.27 -3.06 34.52
N GLY A 760 42.62 -3.73 33.56
CA GLY A 760 41.66 -3.08 32.68
C GLY A 760 40.40 -2.55 33.38
N SER A 761 40.24 -1.22 33.41
CA SER A 761 38.99 -0.57 33.82
C SER A 761 38.01 -0.44 32.64
N LYS A 762 36.99 -1.31 32.66
CA LYS A 762 35.72 -1.32 31.92
C LYS A 762 35.50 -0.25 30.83
N ALA A 763 35.50 -0.72 29.58
CA ALA A 763 34.73 -0.24 28.43
C ALA A 763 33.94 1.08 28.62
N ALA A 764 34.60 2.21 28.33
CA ALA A 764 33.90 3.46 28.05
C ALA A 764 33.10 3.30 26.74
N LYS A 765 31.80 2.96 26.86
CA LYS A 765 30.86 3.08 25.74
C LYS A 765 30.91 4.53 25.26
N SER A 766 31.27 4.75 23.99
CA SER A 766 30.96 6.00 23.34
C SER A 766 29.44 6.18 23.41
N ALA A 767 28.99 7.17 24.17
CA ALA A 767 27.57 7.44 24.28
C ALA A 767 27.04 7.76 22.88
N LYS A 768 26.06 6.99 22.39
CA LYS A 768 25.14 7.52 21.39
C LYS A 768 24.66 8.86 21.94
N LYS A 769 24.78 9.95 21.16
CA LYS A 769 24.16 11.23 21.52
C LYS A 769 22.71 10.93 21.89
N SER A 770 22.21 11.51 22.99
CA SER A 770 20.82 11.35 23.38
C SER A 770 19.94 11.85 22.24
N GLU A 771 19.33 10.91 21.52
CA GLU A 771 18.44 11.18 20.39
C GLU A 771 17.30 12.08 20.89
N PRO A 772 16.94 13.17 20.18
CA PRO A 772 15.87 14.05 20.61
C PRO A 772 14.56 13.25 20.65
N SER A 773 13.69 13.58 21.61
CA SER A 773 12.41 12.88 21.81
C SER A 773 11.30 13.34 20.87
N PHE A 774 11.59 14.35 20.04
CA PHE A 774 10.72 14.89 19.02
C PHE A 774 11.55 15.29 17.79
N GLU A 775 10.89 15.38 16.64
CA GLU A 775 11.47 15.82 15.37
C GLU A 775 10.55 16.84 14.70
N THR A 776 11.11 17.93 14.18
CA THR A 776 10.39 18.89 13.34
C THR A 776 10.54 18.50 11.87
N LEU A 777 9.41 18.34 11.17
CA LEU A 777 9.37 17.90 9.78
C LEU A 777 8.70 18.99 8.91
N PRO A 778 9.26 19.38 7.75
CA PRO A 778 8.62 20.33 6.85
C PRO A 778 7.44 19.70 6.12
N ASN A 779 6.52 20.52 5.59
CA ASN A 779 5.52 20.05 4.62
C ASN A 779 6.17 19.31 3.43
N LEU A 780 5.48 18.28 2.92
CA LEU A 780 6.00 17.24 2.02
C LEU A 780 7.06 16.32 2.66
N SER A 781 7.14 16.19 3.99
CA SER A 781 7.94 15.13 4.61
C SER A 781 7.31 13.75 4.42
N ARG A 782 8.13 12.73 4.20
CA ARG A 782 7.72 11.32 4.35
C ARG A 782 7.23 11.07 5.77
N VAL A 783 6.14 10.33 5.90
CA VAL A 783 5.51 9.95 7.17
C VAL A 783 4.98 8.54 7.03
N THR A 784 5.50 7.61 7.83
CA THR A 784 5.02 6.21 7.81
C THR A 784 3.66 6.07 8.51
N PRO A 785 2.85 5.02 8.20
CA PRO A 785 1.54 4.85 8.84
C PRO A 785 1.61 4.72 10.37
N ALA A 786 2.66 4.06 10.88
CA ALA A 786 2.91 3.94 12.31
C ALA A 786 3.35 5.27 12.98
N GLN A 787 3.81 6.25 12.21
CA GLN A 787 4.25 7.56 12.68
C GLN A 787 3.09 8.56 12.82
N LEU A 788 2.01 8.42 12.02
CA LEU A 788 0.84 9.32 12.05
C LEU A 788 0.29 9.52 13.47
N ALA A 789 0.18 8.45 14.26
CA ALA A 789 -0.33 8.47 15.64
C ALA A 789 0.58 9.21 16.66
N TYR A 790 1.76 9.68 16.24
CA TYR A 790 2.71 10.48 17.03
C TYR A 790 2.82 11.94 16.53
N ILE A 791 2.20 12.29 15.41
CA ILE A 791 2.28 13.65 14.86
C ILE A 791 1.32 14.58 15.59
N SER A 792 1.78 15.80 15.83
CA SER A 792 0.97 16.91 16.32
C SER A 792 1.21 18.17 15.50
N PHE A 793 0.18 19.00 15.40
CA PHE A 793 0.24 20.31 14.80
C PHE A 793 0.50 21.36 15.89
N PRO A 794 1.52 22.22 15.76
CA PRO A 794 1.74 23.31 16.72
C PRO A 794 0.52 24.25 16.76
N SER A 795 -0.08 24.42 17.93
CA SER A 795 -1.31 25.22 18.09
C SER A 795 -1.12 26.72 17.80
N GLU A 796 0.13 27.21 17.85
CA GLU A 796 0.51 28.58 17.49
C GLU A 796 0.86 28.73 15.98
N GLY A 797 0.73 27.66 15.20
CA GLY A 797 0.94 27.68 13.75
C GLY A 797 -0.13 28.50 13.02
N LYS A 798 0.28 29.30 12.02
CA LYS A 798 -0.61 30.07 11.13
C LYS A 798 -1.61 29.20 10.35
N TYR A 799 -1.29 27.92 10.19
CA TYR A 799 -2.02 26.94 9.42
C TYR A 799 -2.49 25.82 10.36
N GLN A 800 -3.79 25.61 10.49
CA GLN A 800 -4.38 24.51 11.26
C GLN A 800 -5.18 23.56 10.35
N PRO A 801 -5.14 22.24 10.59
CA PRO A 801 -5.74 21.24 9.71
C PRO A 801 -7.28 21.26 9.83
N VAL A 802 -7.98 21.30 8.70
CA VAL A 802 -9.47 21.37 8.64
C VAL A 802 -10.13 20.14 9.27
N ARG A 803 -9.46 18.98 9.24
CA ARG A 803 -9.85 17.76 9.96
C ARG A 803 -8.77 17.40 10.98
N ALA A 804 -9.17 16.99 12.17
CA ALA A 804 -8.24 16.53 13.19
C ALA A 804 -7.53 15.24 12.74
N VAL A 805 -6.26 15.37 12.35
CA VAL A 805 -5.30 14.26 12.29
C VAL A 805 -5.19 13.65 13.68
N THR A 806 -5.00 12.32 13.78
CA THR A 806 -5.09 11.53 15.02
C THR A 806 -3.90 11.70 15.99
N ALA A 807 -3.64 12.95 16.40
CA ALA A 807 -2.80 13.28 17.52
C ALA A 807 -3.43 12.75 18.82
N LYS A 808 -2.78 11.78 19.48
CA LYS A 808 -3.17 11.36 20.84
C LYS A 808 -3.02 12.56 21.80
N PRO A 809 -4.08 13.06 22.42
CA PRO A 809 -3.97 14.21 23.33
C PRO A 809 -3.15 13.80 24.56
N VAL A 810 -2.11 14.57 24.87
CA VAL A 810 -1.22 14.32 26.01
C VAL A 810 -1.97 14.64 27.31
N SER A 811 -2.69 13.65 27.84
CA SER A 811 -3.53 13.78 29.03
C SER A 811 -2.68 13.96 30.30
N THR A 812 -2.41 15.22 30.65
CA THR A 812 -1.65 15.63 31.84
C THR A 812 -2.50 15.61 33.12
N ARG A 813 -3.19 14.49 33.41
CA ARG A 813 -3.71 14.21 34.77
C ARG A 813 -3.92 12.71 35.03
N ALA A 814 -3.56 12.29 36.24
CA ALA A 814 -3.61 10.90 36.64
C ALA A 814 -5.02 10.45 37.07
N GLY A 815 -5.38 9.21 36.73
CA GLY A 815 -6.33 8.43 37.52
C GLY A 815 -7.78 8.32 37.03
N LYS A 816 -8.00 7.54 35.96
CA LYS A 816 -8.98 6.43 35.96
C LYS A 816 -8.85 5.55 34.72
N THR A 817 -9.04 4.24 34.90
CA THR A 817 -8.90 3.25 33.82
C THR A 817 -10.17 3.21 32.96
N VAL A 818 -10.08 3.70 31.73
CA VAL A 818 -11.07 3.45 30.68
C VAL A 818 -10.39 2.55 29.64
N ARG A 819 -11.04 1.46 29.23
CA ARG A 819 -10.56 0.63 28.12
C ARG A 819 -10.77 1.41 26.82
N GLN A 820 -9.70 1.93 26.25
CA GLN A 820 -9.72 2.52 24.91
C GLN A 820 -9.74 1.40 23.87
N ILE A 821 -10.50 1.60 22.79
CA ILE A 821 -10.54 0.71 21.64
C ILE A 821 -9.30 1.00 20.78
N GLU A 822 -8.64 -0.04 20.30
CA GLU A 822 -7.54 0.09 19.34
C GLU A 822 -8.11 0.31 17.93
N GLU A 823 -8.23 1.57 17.50
CA GLU A 823 -8.45 1.89 16.08
C GLU A 823 -7.24 1.39 15.26
N LYS A 824 -7.41 0.25 14.58
CA LYS A 824 -6.42 -0.31 13.67
C LYS A 824 -6.44 0.43 12.33
N VAL A 825 -5.92 1.65 12.32
CA VAL A 825 -5.64 2.38 11.07
C VAL A 825 -4.46 1.71 10.36
N ALA A 826 -4.77 0.70 9.55
CA ALA A 826 -3.81 -0.08 8.77
C ALA A 826 -3.65 0.40 7.31
N GLY A 827 -4.29 1.52 6.94
CA GLY A 827 -4.13 2.16 5.63
C GLY A 827 -2.94 3.12 5.61
N GLY A 828 -2.05 2.95 4.63
CA GLY A 828 -0.85 3.75 4.43
C GLY A 828 -0.84 4.47 3.08
N GLY A 829 -1.54 5.60 2.99
CA GLY A 829 -1.48 6.53 1.87
C GLY A 829 -1.15 7.94 2.34
N ALA A 830 -0.63 8.78 1.44
CA ALA A 830 -0.20 10.13 1.77
C ALA A 830 -1.40 11.06 2.03
N GLU A 831 -1.45 11.60 3.25
CA GLU A 831 -2.54 12.42 3.75
C GLU A 831 -2.47 13.84 3.18
N PHE A 832 -3.43 14.17 2.31
CA PHE A 832 -3.75 15.55 1.98
C PHE A 832 -4.40 16.23 3.19
N ILE A 833 -3.89 17.41 3.54
CA ILE A 833 -4.44 18.26 4.60
C ILE A 833 -4.65 19.65 4.04
N GLU A 834 -5.90 20.09 3.96
CA GLU A 834 -6.18 21.50 3.75
C GLU A 834 -6.03 22.30 5.04
N PHE A 835 -5.43 23.48 4.92
CA PHE A 835 -5.17 24.37 6.05
C PHE A 835 -6.04 25.62 5.98
N GLU A 836 -6.74 25.90 7.08
CA GLU A 836 -7.41 27.18 7.24
C GLU A 836 -6.38 28.28 7.58
N THR A 837 -6.42 29.39 6.85
CA THR A 837 -5.67 30.60 7.16
C THR A 837 -6.45 31.45 8.15
N VAL A 838 -6.01 31.50 9.41
CA VAL A 838 -6.63 32.36 10.43
C VAL A 838 -6.51 33.83 10.02
N ILE A 839 -7.61 34.43 9.58
CA ILE A 839 -7.72 35.89 9.39
C ILE A 839 -7.90 36.50 10.79
N GLN A 840 -6.88 37.20 11.28
CA GLN A 840 -7.04 38.02 12.48
C GLN A 840 -8.03 39.15 12.18
N PRO A 841 -9.03 39.41 13.03
CA PRO A 841 -9.87 40.59 12.89
C PRO A 841 -9.01 41.86 13.09
N PRO A 842 -9.28 42.95 12.36
CA PRO A 842 -8.54 44.19 12.57
C PRO A 842 -8.75 44.70 14.01
N PRO A 843 -7.73 45.30 14.65
CA PRO A 843 -7.87 45.85 15.99
C PRO A 843 -8.91 46.99 15.98
N ALA A 844 -9.82 46.97 16.95
CA ALA A 844 -10.88 47.97 17.04
C ALA A 844 -10.31 49.36 17.36
N GLU A 845 -10.61 50.35 16.51
CA GLU A 845 -10.29 51.76 16.76
C GLU A 845 -11.13 52.28 17.93
N VAL A 846 -10.49 53.04 18.83
CA VAL A 846 -11.14 53.67 20.00
C VAL A 846 -10.82 55.16 19.99
N ASP A 847 -11.81 55.96 19.58
CA ASP A 847 -11.66 57.41 19.41
C ASP A 847 -11.59 58.16 20.78
N PRO A 848 -10.77 59.21 20.96
CA PRO A 848 -10.43 59.74 22.28
C PRO A 848 -11.14 61.05 22.66
N THR A 849 -11.42 61.25 23.96
CA THR A 849 -11.83 62.57 24.52
C THR A 849 -11.13 62.94 25.85
N ALA A 850 -10.00 63.63 25.72
CA ALA A 850 -9.49 64.77 26.53
C ALA A 850 -9.47 64.76 28.09
N ASN A 851 -8.25 64.93 28.63
CA ASN A 851 -7.82 65.69 29.84
C ASN A 851 -8.35 65.27 31.23
N GLY A 852 -7.60 65.28 32.34
CA GLY A 852 -6.18 65.54 32.69
C GLY A 852 -5.97 64.99 34.15
N ASP A 853 -4.79 64.84 34.76
CA ASP A 853 -3.50 65.56 34.70
C ASP A 853 -2.30 64.60 34.92
N ALA A 854 -1.06 65.10 34.83
CA ALA A 854 0.20 64.30 34.82
C ALA A 854 1.13 64.67 36.04
N PRO A 855 2.47 64.33 36.12
CA PRO A 855 3.35 63.59 35.21
C PRO A 855 4.41 62.64 35.88
N HIS A 856 5.40 62.23 35.06
CA HIS A 856 6.70 61.55 35.32
C HIS A 856 6.73 60.01 35.09
N SER A 857 7.67 59.43 34.30
CA SER A 857 8.90 60.00 33.69
C SER A 857 9.39 59.32 32.37
N VAL A 858 9.62 60.16 31.34
CA VAL A 858 10.78 60.17 30.39
C VAL A 858 10.94 59.06 29.31
N GLU A 859 10.70 59.47 28.04
CA GLU A 859 11.42 59.23 26.75
C GLU A 859 11.73 57.78 26.27
N SER A 860 11.47 57.29 25.04
CA SER A 860 11.35 57.81 23.64
C SER A 860 12.68 58.11 22.91
N GLY A 861 12.96 57.74 21.65
CA GLY A 861 12.23 57.00 20.60
C GLY A 861 13.22 56.26 19.66
N SER A 862 13.00 55.97 18.37
CA SER A 862 11.91 56.30 17.43
C SER A 862 11.91 55.37 16.21
N HIS A 863 10.75 55.08 15.62
CA HIS A 863 10.62 54.51 14.26
C HIS A 863 10.49 55.63 13.20
N ILE A 864 10.86 55.34 11.95
CA ILE A 864 10.43 56.05 10.75
C ILE A 864 9.97 54.99 9.73
N ALA A 865 8.79 55.21 9.13
CA ALA A 865 8.27 54.40 8.02
C ALA A 865 8.64 55.06 6.67
N LEU A 866 8.58 54.29 5.58
CA LEU A 866 8.77 54.79 4.22
C LEU A 866 7.41 55.02 3.53
N ASP A 867 7.42 55.95 2.59
CA ASP A 867 6.27 56.45 1.82
C ASP A 867 6.27 55.80 0.42
N GLU A 868 5.09 55.64 -0.22
CA GLU A 868 4.93 54.71 -1.36
C GLU A 868 5.19 55.35 -2.76
N ASP A 869 5.31 56.68 -2.87
CA ASP A 869 5.40 57.42 -4.15
C ASP A 869 6.86 57.64 -4.65
N ALA A 870 7.68 56.57 -4.72
CA ALA A 870 9.06 56.64 -5.25
C ALA A 870 9.31 55.59 -6.36
N PRO A 871 9.92 55.96 -7.51
CA PRO A 871 10.06 55.07 -8.67
C PRO A 871 11.15 53.99 -8.49
N GLU A 872 10.99 52.88 -9.23
CA GLU A 872 11.86 51.70 -9.23
C GLU A 872 13.34 52.04 -9.49
N ALA A 873 14.24 51.35 -8.80
CA ALA A 873 15.69 51.44 -8.97
C ALA A 873 16.33 50.04 -9.05
N ASP A 874 17.28 49.87 -9.97
CA ASP A 874 17.86 48.57 -10.34
C ASP A 874 18.62 47.87 -9.20
N SER A 875 18.72 46.54 -9.32
CA SER A 875 19.41 45.68 -8.36
C SER A 875 20.92 45.95 -8.28
N PRO A 876 21.52 46.10 -7.08
CA PRO A 876 22.95 46.31 -6.93
C PRO A 876 23.77 45.07 -7.31
N THR A 877 24.88 45.29 -8.00
CA THR A 877 25.79 44.24 -8.50
C THR A 877 26.66 43.61 -7.41
N ALA A 878 27.25 42.45 -7.72
CA ALA A 878 28.05 41.65 -6.79
C ALA A 878 29.25 42.38 -6.16
N PHE A 879 29.61 41.97 -4.95
CA PHE A 879 30.66 42.59 -4.13
C PHE A 879 31.89 41.68 -4.07
N GLU A 880 32.96 42.06 -4.77
CA GLU A 880 34.27 41.42 -4.68
C GLU A 880 35.05 41.95 -3.46
N TYR A 881 35.82 41.08 -2.79
CA TYR A 881 36.78 41.49 -1.75
C TYR A 881 38.21 41.28 -2.27
N PRO A 882 39.07 42.33 -2.29
CA PRO A 882 40.44 42.24 -2.78
C PRO A 882 41.45 41.78 -1.70
N PHE A 883 42.71 41.66 -2.14
CA PHE A 883 43.93 41.27 -1.41
C PHE A 883 44.07 39.77 -1.09
N ASP A 884 45.27 39.19 -1.14
CA ASP A 884 46.37 39.24 -2.14
C ASP A 884 47.39 38.17 -1.73
N ASN A 885 48.16 37.68 -2.71
CA ASN A 885 49.38 36.84 -2.64
C ASN A 885 49.94 36.41 -1.27
N ASP A 886 50.14 35.10 -1.07
CA ASP A 886 51.50 34.52 -1.19
C ASP A 886 51.52 32.97 -1.26
N SER A 887 52.48 32.44 -2.03
CA SER A 887 52.85 31.01 -2.25
C SER A 887 51.80 30.02 -2.77
#